data_AF-A0A9J7LDP9-F1
#
_entry.id   AF-A0A9J7LDP9-F1
#
_cell.length_a   1.000
_cell.length_b   1.000
_cell.length_c   1.000
_cell.angle_alpha   90.00
_cell.angle_beta   90.00
_cell.angle_gamma   90.00
#
_symmetry.space_group_name_H-M   'P 1'
#
loop_
_entity.id
_entity.type
_entity.pdbx_description
1 polymer ?
#
loop_
_entity_poly.entity_id
_entity_poly.type
_entity_poly.pdbx_seq_one_letter_code
_entity_poly.pdbx_strand_id
1 'polypeptide(L)'
;MADLVLPDVLVSSQRHYIQGRYNDAIKLLSQVLKDKGRSLEPREIAAVHCNLASCYLKLGLLRKVVSSCDSAIKADAASLQAYLYKGKALHRLKKPDQARQVWESALGRYGDFQVLSEILGCIQCLEEDKSGPTPSQQTKVNGDHADYGRSTTPPNLQQGTADRGDSEKTTEGTAEGQGNDKTAGGTAESQDSNKTTVGTAESQDSTKAAVGTAEGQDSTKTTGGFLDPRSPEFKVGRGFLLVNEGNYEEAIKLFNTILQLHPMTYKAYVGRGTAYAMTRQLLKAEADFTQALTLEPKETEIWKRRGQVRAALGQEGQAIEDLNRAQSICKVVDVDIQKEVGLIYQAKGDNVSALMHFKRADKVLLVKQKQGELDKSQAKTLWNAMGLCQNSLGYCMDAVVTYQRALNLDPDFRESIVNMAQAYKDYGNFEKADELFARALRLDPRCVTTLNLHGLCLYGAGEIRCSYETHCKLLEVAPHNEDCLYMHGISAQALGLFRKAVESFTHLNGMNPAHWAFYTRELCLFQHHHLDMPLKDYNADIELHECFKEAWTKRLDPTHLTFDYCKQADFSPDIADVDQDAMLSTAARDIAKVAFPLGDRLQYDTPGFLVNKKQHRWFGLAMVDMAQTVQRVWRVMRKQDTSGSIMVTGRASSGCRTSHVFGWRDLFDIAVKWRQASEPNDPVWWVDLLNQETFTEGFGSQTPMILGQCHVVRYYPYWKKAFPLMKDLMKDQCNPSPAQLEQINEAQTPHDLYAIRSHDFYVATPCHSQAAPGRIMEGTRLTIQKKTRYGYTCSIRTPGTPARWKQFDQEMAHAWERLCEEAVRPQPDTRTMYELSATLAYYWYNFMPLSRGSAACGLLSLHALLLAMDLQIEQPIPAGLQVDWEAIFLPTPRDFIGMLDEWVGSSLQHLESSPLRSLPNVSETFPTLRSILEILNHEKSL
;
A
#
# COMPACT_ATOMS: atom_id res chain seq x y z
N MET A 1 27.07 -24.79 -48.95
CA MET A 1 25.75 -24.10 -48.99
C MET A 1 25.32 -23.90 -50.45
N ALA A 2 25.26 -24.95 -51.28
CA ALA A 2 24.94 -24.79 -52.71
C ALA A 2 23.46 -25.04 -53.06
N ASP A 3 22.67 -25.71 -52.20
CA ASP A 3 21.32 -26.19 -52.60
C ASP A 3 20.13 -25.66 -51.77
N LEU A 4 20.28 -24.60 -50.96
CA LEU A 4 19.14 -24.04 -50.23
C LEU A 4 18.28 -23.11 -51.11
N VAL A 5 16.96 -23.36 -51.15
CA VAL A 5 15.95 -22.53 -51.82
C VAL A 5 15.61 -21.33 -50.93
N LEU A 6 15.31 -20.16 -51.51
CA LEU A 6 15.15 -18.90 -50.77
C LEU A 6 14.20 -18.98 -49.55
N PRO A 7 13.03 -19.66 -49.60
CA PRO A 7 12.15 -19.79 -48.45
C PRO A 7 12.83 -20.43 -47.24
N ASP A 8 13.69 -21.43 -47.44
CA ASP A 8 14.42 -22.11 -46.36
C ASP A 8 15.46 -21.18 -45.72
N VAL A 9 16.09 -20.31 -46.51
CA VAL A 9 17.01 -19.29 -46.00
C VAL A 9 16.25 -18.24 -45.20
N LEU A 10 15.09 -17.78 -45.67
CA LEU A 10 14.26 -16.82 -44.94
C LEU A 10 13.77 -17.40 -43.61
N VAL A 11 13.30 -18.66 -43.59
CA VAL A 11 12.89 -19.35 -42.36
C VAL A 11 14.07 -19.57 -41.42
N SER A 12 15.22 -19.98 -41.94
CA SER A 12 16.43 -20.20 -41.12
C SER A 12 16.96 -18.89 -40.53
N SER A 13 17.01 -17.82 -41.33
CA SER A 13 17.40 -16.49 -40.85
C SER A 13 16.43 -15.94 -39.81
N GLN A 14 15.11 -16.19 -39.96
CA GLN A 14 14.11 -15.82 -38.97
C GLN A 14 14.25 -16.63 -37.67
N ARG A 15 14.62 -17.92 -37.74
CA ARG A 15 14.93 -18.73 -36.56
C ARG A 15 16.15 -18.19 -35.82
N HIS A 16 17.22 -17.84 -36.54
CA HIS A 16 18.40 -17.18 -35.95
C HIS A 16 18.03 -15.82 -35.33
N TYR A 17 17.15 -15.05 -35.97
CA TYR A 17 16.65 -13.77 -35.45
C TYR A 17 15.87 -13.94 -34.14
N ILE A 18 14.94 -14.91 -34.06
CA ILE A 18 14.15 -15.18 -32.85
C ILE A 18 15.03 -15.68 -31.70
N GLN A 19 16.10 -16.41 -32.01
CA GLN A 19 17.09 -16.90 -31.04
C GLN A 19 18.15 -15.85 -30.67
N GLY A 20 18.01 -14.59 -31.10
CA GLY A 20 18.96 -13.51 -30.80
C GLY A 20 20.31 -13.58 -31.53
N ARG A 21 20.49 -14.55 -32.44
CA ARG A 21 21.72 -14.76 -33.22
C ARG A 21 21.74 -13.91 -34.50
N TYR A 22 21.70 -12.58 -34.34
CA TYR A 22 21.53 -11.63 -35.45
C TYR A 22 22.68 -11.66 -36.46
N ASN A 23 23.93 -11.86 -36.02
CA ASN A 23 25.09 -11.92 -36.91
C ASN A 23 25.07 -13.14 -37.84
N ASP A 24 24.52 -14.27 -37.36
CA ASP A 24 24.38 -15.49 -38.17
C ASP A 24 23.25 -15.34 -39.20
N ALA A 25 22.14 -14.73 -38.81
CA ALA A 25 21.06 -14.34 -39.74
C ALA A 25 21.57 -13.39 -40.83
N ILE A 26 22.38 -12.38 -40.46
CA ILE A 26 22.98 -11.44 -41.41
C ILE A 26 23.92 -12.14 -42.39
N LYS A 27 24.77 -13.07 -41.91
CA LYS A 27 25.66 -13.85 -42.78
C LYS A 27 24.87 -14.64 -43.81
N LEU A 28 23.83 -15.35 -43.41
CA LEU A 28 22.97 -16.14 -44.30
C LEU A 28 22.26 -15.26 -45.36
N LEU A 29 21.66 -14.16 -44.93
CA LEU A 29 20.94 -13.25 -45.83
C LEU A 29 21.88 -12.53 -46.81
N SER A 30 23.06 -12.10 -46.33
CA SER A 30 24.07 -11.46 -47.18
C SER A 30 24.67 -12.42 -48.20
N GLN A 31 24.83 -13.70 -47.83
CA GLN A 31 25.34 -14.74 -48.71
C GLN A 31 24.35 -15.02 -49.86
N VAL A 32 23.04 -15.06 -49.57
CA VAL A 32 22.02 -15.24 -50.62
C VAL A 32 21.96 -14.08 -51.60
N LEU A 33 22.13 -12.84 -51.14
CA LEU A 33 22.24 -11.69 -52.06
C LEU A 33 23.47 -11.76 -52.95
N LYS A 34 24.58 -12.32 -52.47
CA LYS A 34 25.80 -12.51 -53.27
C LYS A 34 25.68 -13.66 -54.27
N ASP A 35 25.13 -14.79 -53.84
CA ASP A 35 25.13 -16.02 -54.63
C ASP A 35 23.97 -16.09 -55.64
N LYS A 36 22.81 -15.53 -55.28
CA LYS A 36 21.57 -15.64 -56.07
C LYS A 36 20.93 -14.29 -56.41
N GLY A 37 21.55 -13.16 -56.07
CA GLY A 37 20.93 -11.83 -56.21
C GLY A 37 20.46 -11.44 -57.61
N ARG A 38 21.01 -12.04 -58.68
CA ARG A 38 20.56 -11.82 -60.07
C ARG A 38 19.40 -12.71 -60.52
N SER A 39 19.12 -13.79 -59.77
CA SER A 39 18.07 -14.78 -60.06
C SER A 39 16.86 -14.67 -59.13
N LEU A 40 16.84 -13.68 -58.24
CA LEU A 40 15.73 -13.44 -57.31
C LEU A 40 14.75 -12.44 -57.91
N GLU A 41 13.46 -12.65 -57.64
CA GLU A 41 12.43 -11.70 -58.03
C GLU A 41 12.54 -10.39 -57.20
N PRO A 42 12.11 -9.24 -57.72
CA PRO A 42 12.26 -7.96 -57.01
C PRO A 42 11.63 -7.93 -55.60
N ARG A 43 10.49 -8.63 -55.42
CA ARG A 43 9.83 -8.80 -54.11
C ARG A 43 10.65 -9.62 -53.14
N GLU A 44 11.34 -10.64 -53.63
CA GLU A 44 12.20 -11.52 -52.84
C GLU A 44 13.45 -10.78 -52.38
N ILE A 45 14.05 -9.98 -53.27
CA ILE A 45 15.17 -9.08 -52.95
C ILE A 45 14.76 -8.10 -51.85
N ALA A 46 13.57 -7.50 -51.97
CA ALA A 46 13.04 -6.58 -50.95
C ALA A 46 12.79 -7.27 -49.59
N ALA A 47 12.26 -8.50 -49.58
CA ALA A 47 12.06 -9.28 -48.35
C ALA A 47 13.39 -9.61 -47.65
N VAL A 48 14.41 -10.03 -48.40
CA VAL A 48 15.76 -10.30 -47.86
C VAL A 48 16.38 -9.03 -47.25
N HIS A 49 16.27 -7.89 -47.94
CA HIS A 49 16.76 -6.62 -47.41
C HIS A 49 15.96 -6.09 -46.21
N CYS A 50 14.64 -6.34 -46.12
CA CYS A 50 13.83 -6.00 -44.94
C CYS A 50 14.23 -6.83 -43.71
N ASN A 51 14.52 -8.11 -43.90
CA ASN A 51 15.00 -8.98 -42.82
C ASN A 51 16.41 -8.57 -42.35
N LEU A 52 17.30 -8.18 -43.27
CA LEU A 52 18.59 -7.55 -42.93
C LEU A 52 18.41 -6.25 -42.14
N ALA A 53 17.51 -5.38 -42.58
CA ALA A 53 17.20 -4.13 -41.90
C ALA A 53 16.69 -4.37 -40.47
N SER A 54 15.83 -5.38 -40.27
CA SER A 54 15.35 -5.78 -38.94
C SER A 54 16.49 -6.27 -38.04
N CYS A 55 17.42 -7.09 -38.56
CA CYS A 55 18.61 -7.54 -37.83
C CYS A 55 19.52 -6.37 -37.43
N TYR A 56 19.82 -5.46 -38.37
CA TYR A 56 20.63 -4.27 -38.09
C TYR A 56 19.99 -3.33 -37.09
N LEU A 57 18.65 -3.23 -37.08
CA LEU A 57 17.91 -2.39 -36.14
C LEU A 57 18.03 -2.93 -34.71
N LYS A 58 18.01 -4.27 -34.52
CA LYS A 58 18.25 -4.92 -33.22
C LYS A 58 19.69 -4.75 -32.73
N LEU A 59 20.66 -4.70 -33.64
CA LEU A 59 22.06 -4.44 -33.32
C LEU A 59 22.41 -2.93 -33.19
N GLY A 60 21.44 -2.02 -33.34
CA GLY A 60 21.67 -0.58 -33.26
C GLY A 60 22.47 0.02 -34.43
N LEU A 61 22.68 -0.72 -35.53
CA LEU A 61 23.45 -0.29 -36.69
C LEU A 61 22.60 0.54 -37.67
N LEU A 62 22.09 1.68 -37.19
CA LEU A 62 21.03 2.47 -37.85
C LEU A 62 21.36 2.91 -39.28
N ARG A 63 22.62 3.25 -39.59
CA ARG A 63 23.03 3.60 -40.97
C ARG A 63 22.90 2.42 -41.94
N LYS A 64 23.16 1.19 -41.46
CA LYS A 64 22.97 -0.03 -42.27
C LYS A 64 21.50 -0.37 -42.45
N VAL A 65 20.65 -0.05 -41.47
CA VAL A 65 19.18 -0.16 -41.60
C VAL A 65 18.69 0.72 -42.74
N VAL A 66 19.09 2.00 -42.77
CA VAL A 66 18.71 2.93 -43.84
C VAL A 66 19.17 2.42 -45.20
N SER A 67 20.45 2.06 -45.35
CA SER A 67 20.99 1.53 -46.61
C SER A 67 20.30 0.25 -47.07
N SER A 68 19.95 -0.67 -46.16
CA SER A 68 19.23 -1.90 -46.52
C SER A 68 17.79 -1.62 -46.93
N CYS A 69 17.11 -0.67 -46.27
CA CYS A 69 15.77 -0.26 -46.65
C CYS A 69 15.76 0.48 -48.00
N ASP A 70 16.80 1.27 -48.30
CA ASP A 70 16.95 1.91 -49.62
C ASP A 70 17.08 0.87 -50.74
N SER A 71 17.89 -0.17 -50.52
CA SER A 71 17.98 -1.31 -51.44
C SER A 71 16.66 -2.07 -51.57
N ALA A 72 15.91 -2.25 -50.47
CA ALA A 72 14.59 -2.89 -50.50
C ALA A 72 13.56 -2.07 -51.29
N ILE A 73 13.48 -0.76 -51.06
CA ILE A 73 12.55 0.16 -51.74
C ILE A 73 12.90 0.27 -53.23
N LYS A 74 14.19 0.23 -53.58
CA LYS A 74 14.65 0.22 -54.98
C LYS A 74 14.26 -1.08 -55.70
N ALA A 75 14.27 -2.21 -55.00
CA ALA A 75 13.87 -3.50 -55.55
C ALA A 75 12.34 -3.63 -55.65
N ASP A 76 11.61 -3.29 -54.58
CA ASP A 76 10.16 -3.27 -54.56
C ASP A 76 9.65 -2.04 -53.80
N ALA A 77 9.15 -1.06 -54.57
CA ALA A 77 8.60 0.17 -54.03
C ALA A 77 7.29 -0.03 -53.25
N ALA A 78 6.68 -1.23 -53.31
CA ALA A 78 5.48 -1.59 -52.56
C ALA A 78 5.78 -2.19 -51.17
N SER A 79 7.06 -2.37 -50.80
CA SER A 79 7.44 -2.92 -49.49
C SER A 79 7.25 -1.90 -48.36
N LEU A 80 6.04 -1.85 -47.77
CA LEU A 80 5.69 -0.96 -46.66
C LEU A 80 6.58 -1.13 -45.43
N GLN A 81 7.05 -2.35 -45.17
CA GLN A 81 7.93 -2.67 -44.05
C GLN A 81 9.29 -1.95 -44.16
N ALA A 82 9.80 -1.74 -45.39
CA ALA A 82 11.04 -1.02 -45.62
C ALA A 82 10.91 0.48 -45.25
N TYR A 83 9.78 1.10 -45.57
CA TYR A 83 9.50 2.50 -45.20
C TYR A 83 9.36 2.66 -43.68
N LEU A 84 8.69 1.72 -43.01
CA LEU A 84 8.57 1.71 -41.55
C LEU A 84 9.95 1.63 -40.87
N TYR A 85 10.79 0.67 -41.26
CA TYR A 85 12.13 0.51 -40.67
C TYR A 85 13.07 1.68 -41.01
N LYS A 86 13.02 2.21 -42.24
CA LYS A 86 13.81 3.38 -42.63
C LYS A 86 13.46 4.61 -41.80
N GLY A 87 12.18 4.90 -41.61
CA GLY A 87 11.76 6.03 -40.79
C GLY A 87 12.10 5.84 -39.30
N LYS A 88 11.93 4.62 -38.75
CA LYS A 88 12.34 4.31 -37.36
C LYS A 88 13.85 4.52 -37.16
N ALA A 89 14.67 4.15 -38.15
CA ALA A 89 16.11 4.36 -38.11
C ALA A 89 16.50 5.84 -38.24
N LEU A 90 15.87 6.60 -39.14
CA LEU A 90 16.11 8.04 -39.32
C LEU A 90 15.69 8.84 -38.07
N HIS A 91 14.59 8.45 -37.43
CA HIS A 91 14.17 9.04 -36.16
C HIS A 91 15.22 8.83 -35.07
N ARG A 92 15.70 7.59 -34.88
CA ARG A 92 16.77 7.28 -33.92
C ARG A 92 18.11 7.93 -34.27
N LEU A 93 18.34 8.30 -35.52
CA LEU A 93 19.49 9.09 -35.98
C LEU A 93 19.31 10.60 -35.77
N LYS A 94 18.25 11.03 -35.06
CA LYS A 94 17.89 12.44 -34.85
C LYS A 94 17.65 13.21 -36.16
N LYS A 95 17.05 12.56 -37.16
CA LYS A 95 16.62 13.16 -38.43
C LYS A 95 15.09 13.05 -38.60
N PRO A 96 14.30 13.71 -37.74
CA PRO A 96 12.84 13.54 -37.68
C PRO A 96 12.13 14.01 -38.95
N ASP A 97 12.59 15.09 -39.60
CA ASP A 97 11.95 15.58 -40.84
C ASP A 97 12.14 14.60 -42.01
N GLN A 98 13.30 13.95 -42.09
CA GLN A 98 13.54 12.91 -43.09
C GLN A 98 12.73 11.64 -42.77
N ALA A 99 12.57 11.29 -41.50
CA ALA A 99 11.72 10.17 -41.08
C ALA A 99 10.26 10.42 -41.45
N ARG A 100 9.76 11.64 -41.19
CA ARG A 100 8.41 12.09 -41.56
C ARG A 100 8.18 12.01 -43.06
N GLN A 101 9.08 12.57 -43.87
CA GLN A 101 8.96 12.53 -45.33
C GLN A 101 8.90 11.09 -45.87
N VAL A 102 9.70 10.17 -45.32
CA VAL A 102 9.67 8.75 -45.69
C VAL A 102 8.34 8.11 -45.33
N TRP A 103 7.81 8.38 -44.14
CA TRP A 103 6.53 7.83 -43.68
C TRP A 103 5.31 8.39 -44.43
N GLU A 104 5.27 9.70 -44.69
CA GLU A 104 4.23 10.34 -45.49
C GLU A 104 4.24 9.84 -46.95
N SER A 105 5.43 9.61 -47.53
CA SER A 105 5.55 9.05 -48.88
C SER A 105 4.97 7.63 -49.02
N ALA A 106 4.93 6.87 -47.92
CA ALA A 106 4.32 5.54 -47.87
C ALA A 106 2.79 5.61 -47.71
N LEU A 107 2.29 6.56 -46.90
CA LEU A 107 0.86 6.81 -46.67
C LEU A 107 0.13 7.27 -47.94
N GLY A 108 0.78 8.06 -48.79
CA GLY A 108 0.19 8.54 -50.04
C GLY A 108 0.05 7.48 -51.14
N ARG A 109 0.58 6.26 -50.96
CA ARG A 109 0.70 5.26 -52.05
C ARG A 109 -0.06 3.96 -51.84
N TYR A 110 -0.46 3.57 -50.62
CA TYR A 110 -0.98 2.22 -50.35
C TYR A 110 -2.05 2.18 -49.25
N GLY A 111 -2.88 1.11 -49.24
CA GLY A 111 -4.08 0.95 -48.38
C GLY A 111 -4.08 -0.26 -47.43
N ASP A 112 -2.90 -0.73 -46.97
CA ASP A 112 -2.79 -1.85 -46.01
C ASP A 112 -2.77 -1.36 -44.55
N PHE A 113 -3.79 -1.71 -43.77
CA PHE A 113 -4.18 -1.00 -42.54
C PHE A 113 -3.20 -1.16 -41.35
N GLN A 114 -2.52 -2.31 -41.23
CA GLN A 114 -1.75 -2.63 -40.01
C GLN A 114 -0.41 -1.89 -39.93
N VAL A 115 0.35 -1.83 -41.04
CA VAL A 115 1.63 -1.10 -41.10
C VAL A 115 1.38 0.41 -41.20
N LEU A 116 0.31 0.83 -41.87
CA LEU A 116 -0.07 2.25 -41.94
C LEU A 116 -0.46 2.80 -40.56
N SER A 117 -1.14 2.03 -39.71
CA SER A 117 -1.45 2.44 -38.33
C SER A 117 -0.19 2.66 -37.49
N GLU A 118 0.86 1.84 -37.65
CA GLU A 118 2.14 2.08 -36.96
C GLU A 118 2.86 3.31 -37.50
N ILE A 119 2.83 3.52 -38.82
CA ILE A 119 3.42 4.71 -39.46
C ILE A 119 2.70 5.98 -39.01
N LEU A 120 1.36 5.97 -38.95
CA LEU A 120 0.53 7.07 -38.46
C LEU A 120 0.81 7.38 -36.98
N GLY A 121 0.92 6.35 -36.14
CA GLY A 121 1.31 6.53 -34.74
C GLY A 121 2.71 7.14 -34.59
N CYS A 122 3.66 6.75 -35.46
CA CYS A 122 5.00 7.34 -35.45
C CYS A 122 5.04 8.80 -35.93
N ILE A 123 4.18 9.19 -36.89
CA ILE A 123 4.04 10.60 -37.31
C ILE A 123 3.38 11.43 -36.22
N GLN A 124 2.35 10.93 -35.55
CA GLN A 124 1.68 11.63 -34.45
C GLN A 124 2.63 11.92 -33.29
N CYS A 125 3.49 10.96 -32.91
CA CYS A 125 4.53 11.22 -31.91
C CYS A 125 5.52 12.33 -32.33
N LEU A 126 5.82 12.47 -33.62
CA LEU A 126 6.66 13.57 -34.13
C LEU A 126 5.96 14.94 -34.12
N GLU A 127 4.63 14.96 -34.20
CA GLU A 127 3.84 16.20 -34.14
C GLU A 127 3.68 16.70 -32.70
N GLU A 128 3.53 15.78 -31.75
CA GLU A 128 3.51 16.07 -30.32
C GLU A 128 4.86 16.65 -29.84
N ASP A 129 5.99 16.19 -30.39
CA ASP A 129 7.34 16.74 -30.11
C ASP A 129 7.57 18.15 -30.69
N LYS A 130 6.79 18.59 -31.70
CA LYS A 130 6.86 19.97 -32.26
C LYS A 130 5.94 20.95 -31.54
N SER A 131 4.91 20.48 -30.84
CA SER A 131 3.95 21.30 -30.08
C SER A 131 4.35 21.51 -28.61
N GLY A 132 5.62 21.80 -28.35
CA GLY A 132 6.05 22.43 -27.11
C GLY A 132 5.66 23.93 -27.08
N PRO A 133 5.44 24.54 -25.90
CA PRO A 133 4.76 25.82 -25.78
C PRO A 133 5.63 27.00 -26.27
N THR A 134 4.97 27.97 -26.92
CA THR A 134 5.52 29.31 -27.19
C THR A 134 5.39 30.21 -25.94
N PRO A 135 6.30 31.18 -25.73
CA PRO A 135 6.53 31.77 -24.40
C PRO A 135 5.77 33.08 -24.17
N SER A 136 5.24 33.27 -22.95
CA SER A 136 4.86 34.59 -22.44
C SER A 136 5.65 34.93 -21.15
N GLN A 137 6.47 35.97 -21.31
CA GLN A 137 7.00 36.95 -20.34
C GLN A 137 7.59 36.49 -18.98
N GLN A 138 8.92 36.29 -19.04
CA GLN A 138 10.00 36.58 -18.09
C GLN A 138 9.69 37.13 -16.67
N THR A 139 10.19 36.40 -15.67
CA THR A 139 11.27 36.86 -14.77
C THR A 139 12.14 35.68 -14.29
N LYS A 140 13.37 35.57 -14.84
CA LYS A 140 14.70 35.32 -14.24
C LYS A 140 14.76 34.49 -12.92
N VAL A 141 15.56 33.43 -12.71
CA VAL A 141 16.95 33.07 -13.09
C VAL A 141 17.21 31.56 -12.81
N ASN A 142 18.05 30.92 -13.65
CA ASN A 142 18.94 29.72 -13.54
C ASN A 142 18.64 28.63 -12.48
N GLY A 143 18.83 27.33 -12.72
CA GLY A 143 19.49 26.57 -13.77
C GLY A 143 19.67 25.11 -13.29
N ASP A 144 20.05 24.26 -14.24
CA ASP A 144 20.64 22.92 -14.10
C ASP A 144 19.76 21.66 -14.13
N HIS A 145 20.28 20.76 -14.97
CA HIS A 145 19.75 19.53 -15.54
C HIS A 145 19.83 18.34 -14.58
N ALA A 146 18.91 17.36 -14.71
CA ALA A 146 19.28 15.94 -14.83
C ALA A 146 18.09 15.06 -15.25
N ASP A 147 18.46 14.00 -15.96
CA ASP A 147 17.72 13.09 -16.84
C ASP A 147 17.32 11.78 -16.09
N TYR A 148 16.20 11.15 -16.44
CA TYR A 148 15.88 9.76 -16.05
C TYR A 148 15.20 9.00 -17.20
N GLY A 149 16.00 8.17 -17.87
CA GLY A 149 15.56 7.18 -18.85
C GLY A 149 15.08 5.86 -18.22
N ARG A 150 13.99 5.32 -18.78
CA ARG A 150 13.49 3.94 -18.57
C ARG A 150 14.20 2.95 -19.51
N SER A 151 14.45 1.74 -19.02
CA SER A 151 14.86 0.57 -19.81
C SER A 151 13.98 -0.65 -19.53
N THR A 152 13.78 -1.43 -20.58
CA THR A 152 12.92 -2.61 -20.77
C THR A 152 13.74 -3.90 -20.83
N THR A 153 13.20 -5.03 -20.34
CA THR A 153 13.67 -6.43 -20.56
C THR A 153 12.99 -7.06 -21.81
N PRO A 154 13.13 -8.37 -22.19
CA PRO A 154 14.04 -9.51 -21.84
C PRO A 154 14.62 -10.25 -23.10
N PRO A 155 15.20 -11.49 -23.03
CA PRO A 155 14.45 -12.71 -23.44
C PRO A 155 14.88 -14.13 -22.90
N ASN A 156 13.88 -15.03 -22.71
CA ASN A 156 13.64 -16.44 -23.14
C ASN A 156 14.70 -17.27 -23.96
N LEU A 157 14.82 -18.64 -24.06
CA LEU A 157 13.96 -19.86 -23.89
C LEU A 157 14.78 -21.21 -24.02
N GLN A 158 14.26 -22.32 -23.42
CA GLN A 158 14.20 -23.77 -23.86
C GLN A 158 15.49 -24.64 -23.95
N GLN A 159 15.52 -25.99 -23.81
CA GLN A 159 14.57 -27.13 -23.69
C GLN A 159 15.40 -28.40 -23.31
N GLY A 160 14.80 -29.44 -22.70
CA GLY A 160 15.43 -30.78 -22.57
C GLY A 160 14.58 -31.80 -21.79
N THR A 161 14.53 -33.04 -22.27
CA THR A 161 13.52 -34.08 -22.05
C THR A 161 13.85 -35.17 -21.01
N ALA A 162 12.80 -35.79 -20.45
CA ALA A 162 12.63 -37.19 -19.99
C ALA A 162 13.67 -37.87 -19.07
N ASP A 163 13.24 -38.41 -17.91
CA ASP A 163 13.26 -39.86 -17.65
C ASP A 163 12.47 -40.29 -16.38
N ARG A 164 12.09 -41.56 -16.33
CA ARG A 164 11.47 -42.31 -15.21
C ARG A 164 12.52 -42.70 -14.15
N GLY A 165 12.08 -42.99 -12.92
CA GLY A 165 12.83 -43.90 -12.02
C GLY A 165 12.59 -43.69 -10.52
N ASP A 166 12.22 -44.78 -9.87
CA ASP A 166 11.94 -45.00 -8.45
C ASP A 166 13.02 -44.54 -7.44
N SER A 167 12.58 -44.28 -6.19
CA SER A 167 13.05 -44.92 -4.93
C SER A 167 13.92 -43.93 -4.13
N GLU A 168 13.97 -43.85 -2.80
CA GLU A 168 13.46 -44.63 -1.68
C GLU A 168 13.62 -43.76 -0.41
N LYS A 169 12.62 -43.84 0.49
CA LYS A 169 12.70 -43.94 1.96
C LYS A 169 13.84 -43.26 2.75
N THR A 170 13.43 -42.61 3.85
CA THR A 170 13.83 -42.81 5.28
C THR A 170 13.46 -41.53 6.05
N THR A 171 12.89 -41.48 7.25
CA THR A 171 12.47 -42.46 8.27
C THR A 171 11.66 -41.67 9.30
N GLU A 172 10.41 -42.06 9.54
CA GLU A 172 9.69 -41.78 10.78
C GLU A 172 9.86 -43.00 11.72
N GLY A 173 10.10 -42.74 13.00
CA GLY A 173 9.98 -43.69 14.11
C GLY A 173 9.41 -42.92 15.31
N THR A 174 8.12 -43.05 15.63
CA THR A 174 7.44 -44.08 16.46
C THR A 174 7.54 -43.87 17.97
N ALA A 175 6.38 -43.66 18.60
CA ALA A 175 5.84 -44.38 19.77
C ALA A 175 4.51 -43.69 20.17
N GLU A 176 3.33 -44.15 19.75
CA GLU A 176 2.49 -45.26 20.27
C GLU A 176 2.18 -45.26 21.77
N GLY A 177 0.88 -45.34 22.06
CA GLY A 177 0.28 -45.58 23.37
C GLY A 177 -1.26 -45.51 23.32
N GLN A 178 -1.89 -46.57 22.81
CA GLN A 178 -3.34 -46.75 22.65
C GLN A 178 -4.09 -46.97 23.97
N GLY A 179 -5.40 -46.67 23.97
CA GLY A 179 -6.36 -47.19 24.93
C GLY A 179 -7.81 -46.89 24.53
N ASN A 180 -8.48 -47.86 23.90
CA ASN A 180 -9.91 -47.88 23.55
C ASN A 180 -10.82 -47.75 24.79
N ASP A 181 -11.97 -47.09 24.65
CA ASP A 181 -13.24 -47.76 24.99
C ASP A 181 -14.49 -47.15 24.31
N LYS A 182 -15.45 -48.03 24.01
CA LYS A 182 -16.76 -47.76 23.39
C LYS A 182 -17.78 -47.39 24.47
N THR A 183 -18.72 -46.47 24.18
CA THR A 183 -20.19 -46.71 24.13
C THR A 183 -21.02 -45.42 24.13
N ALA A 184 -21.96 -45.37 23.17
CA ALA A 184 -23.34 -44.88 23.20
C ALA A 184 -23.71 -43.47 23.74
N GLY A 185 -24.36 -42.69 22.86
CA GLY A 185 -25.61 -41.98 23.19
C GLY A 185 -25.67 -40.49 22.85
N GLY A 186 -26.60 -40.10 21.96
CA GLY A 186 -27.29 -38.82 22.05
C GLY A 186 -26.94 -37.74 21.03
N THR A 187 -27.67 -37.77 19.92
CA THR A 187 -28.11 -36.66 19.06
C THR A 187 -27.93 -35.21 19.57
N ALA A 188 -27.21 -34.37 18.83
CA ALA A 188 -27.63 -33.05 18.34
C ALA A 188 -26.47 -32.39 17.56
N GLU A 189 -26.68 -32.18 16.26
CA GLU A 189 -25.70 -31.58 15.36
C GLU A 189 -25.55 -30.08 15.64
N SER A 190 -24.36 -29.67 16.08
CA SER A 190 -23.87 -28.29 16.04
C SER A 190 -22.74 -28.22 15.01
N GLN A 191 -22.93 -27.45 13.94
CA GLN A 191 -21.87 -27.08 13.00
C GLN A 191 -21.63 -25.58 13.08
N ASP A 192 -20.56 -25.22 13.80
CA ASP A 192 -19.80 -23.99 13.60
C ASP A 192 -18.93 -24.13 12.35
N SER A 193 -18.93 -23.11 11.50
CA SER A 193 -17.80 -22.84 10.61
C SER A 193 -17.67 -21.33 10.37
N ASN A 194 -16.66 -20.76 11.03
CA ASN A 194 -16.07 -19.45 10.76
C ASN A 194 -15.69 -19.29 9.28
N LYS A 195 -16.32 -18.32 8.61
CA LYS A 195 -15.83 -17.69 7.39
C LYS A 195 -16.06 -16.19 7.50
N THR A 196 -14.96 -15.46 7.70
CA THR A 196 -14.87 -14.00 7.64
C THR A 196 -15.51 -13.52 6.34
N THR A 197 -16.73 -13.00 6.46
CA THR A 197 -17.55 -12.58 5.34
C THR A 197 -17.29 -11.09 5.15
N VAL A 198 -16.85 -10.72 3.94
CA VAL A 198 -16.88 -9.34 3.47
C VAL A 198 -18.35 -8.90 3.52
N GLY A 199 -18.68 -8.04 4.49
CA GLY A 199 -20.02 -7.54 4.73
C GLY A 199 -20.56 -6.83 3.50
N THR A 200 -21.50 -7.48 2.83
CA THR A 200 -22.38 -6.83 1.86
C THR A 200 -23.50 -6.20 2.67
N ALA A 201 -23.49 -4.88 2.77
CA ALA A 201 -24.59 -4.13 3.37
C ALA A 201 -25.85 -4.34 2.53
N GLU A 202 -26.88 -4.91 3.13
CA GLU A 202 -28.24 -4.89 2.61
C GLU A 202 -28.70 -3.44 2.51
N SER A 203 -28.81 -2.95 1.28
CA SER A 203 -29.64 -1.79 0.96
C SER A 203 -30.75 -2.29 0.04
N GLN A 204 -31.96 -2.31 0.58
CA GLN A 204 -33.17 -2.32 -0.25
C GLN A 204 -33.29 -0.93 -0.88
N ASP A 205 -32.60 -0.69 -1.99
CA ASP A 205 -33.17 0.12 -3.07
C ASP A 205 -32.38 -0.01 -4.39
N SER A 206 -33.12 -0.35 -5.44
CA SER A 206 -32.80 -0.11 -6.86
C SER A 206 -31.49 -0.67 -7.45
N THR A 207 -31.29 -1.99 -7.42
CA THR A 207 -30.36 -2.66 -8.34
C THR A 207 -30.93 -2.72 -9.77
N LYS A 208 -30.99 -1.58 -10.46
CA LYS A 208 -30.86 -1.58 -11.93
C LYS A 208 -29.37 -1.70 -12.27
N ALA A 209 -28.84 -2.90 -12.07
CA ALA A 209 -27.58 -3.28 -12.69
C ALA A 209 -27.78 -3.23 -14.21
N ALA A 210 -26.87 -2.56 -14.92
CA ALA A 210 -26.83 -2.49 -16.36
C ALA A 210 -26.81 -3.92 -16.95
N VAL A 211 -27.98 -4.39 -17.36
CA VAL A 211 -28.11 -5.55 -18.23
C VAL A 211 -27.63 -5.08 -19.60
N GLY A 212 -26.47 -5.58 -20.02
CA GLY A 212 -25.88 -5.30 -21.32
C GLY A 212 -26.95 -5.41 -22.42
N THR A 213 -27.18 -4.29 -23.10
CA THR A 213 -27.96 -4.23 -24.32
C THR A 213 -27.38 -5.24 -25.30
N ALA A 214 -28.20 -6.16 -25.78
CA ALA A 214 -27.86 -7.00 -26.91
C ALA A 214 -27.81 -6.14 -28.18
N GLU A 215 -26.72 -5.39 -28.36
CA GLU A 215 -26.36 -4.83 -29.67
C GLU A 215 -25.63 -5.92 -30.46
N GLY A 216 -26.43 -6.83 -31.02
CA GLY A 216 -25.99 -7.59 -32.19
C GLY A 216 -26.12 -6.69 -33.41
N GLN A 217 -24.99 -6.19 -33.92
CA GLN A 217 -24.91 -5.75 -35.31
C GLN A 217 -25.10 -6.97 -36.21
N ASP A 218 -26.35 -7.26 -36.56
CA ASP A 218 -26.67 -7.98 -37.79
C ASP A 218 -27.21 -6.95 -38.78
N SER A 219 -26.32 -6.39 -39.59
CA SER A 219 -26.70 -5.55 -40.71
C SER A 219 -27.24 -6.42 -41.85
N THR A 220 -28.41 -7.00 -41.65
CA THR A 220 -29.29 -7.38 -42.74
C THR A 220 -30.53 -6.51 -42.65
N LYS A 221 -30.73 -5.64 -43.65
CA LYS A 221 -32.01 -4.96 -43.86
C LYS A 221 -33.11 -6.03 -43.96
N THR A 222 -33.83 -6.25 -42.88
CA THR A 222 -35.15 -6.87 -42.91
C THR A 222 -36.17 -5.78 -42.61
N THR A 223 -36.87 -5.39 -43.65
CA THR A 223 -38.18 -4.73 -43.59
C THR A 223 -39.04 -5.39 -42.52
N GLY A 224 -39.70 -4.57 -41.69
CA GLY A 224 -40.54 -5.04 -40.59
C GLY A 224 -41.54 -6.12 -41.02
N GLY A 225 -41.30 -7.33 -40.52
CA GLY A 225 -42.27 -8.42 -40.49
C GLY A 225 -42.61 -8.69 -39.03
N PHE A 226 -43.89 -8.60 -38.67
CA PHE A 226 -44.37 -9.10 -37.38
C PHE A 226 -44.04 -10.59 -37.29
N LEU A 227 -43.22 -10.99 -36.31
CA LEU A 227 -43.01 -12.40 -35.98
C LEU A 227 -44.36 -13.02 -35.59
N ASP A 228 -44.66 -14.23 -36.10
CA ASP A 228 -45.89 -14.94 -35.73
C ASP A 228 -45.96 -15.10 -34.19
N PRO A 229 -47.03 -14.63 -33.52
CA PRO A 229 -47.19 -14.78 -32.07
C PRO A 229 -47.11 -16.24 -31.57
N ARG A 230 -47.24 -17.21 -32.46
CA ARG A 230 -47.12 -18.64 -32.17
C ARG A 230 -45.71 -19.20 -32.36
N SER A 231 -44.78 -18.46 -32.98
CA SER A 231 -43.42 -18.94 -33.24
C SER A 231 -42.59 -19.09 -31.95
N PRO A 232 -41.68 -20.08 -31.88
CA PRO A 232 -40.75 -20.23 -30.76
C PRO A 232 -39.90 -18.97 -30.54
N GLU A 233 -39.48 -18.30 -31.61
CA GLU A 233 -38.63 -17.11 -31.58
C GLU A 233 -39.35 -15.92 -30.95
N PHE A 234 -40.64 -15.72 -31.27
CA PHE A 234 -41.46 -14.68 -30.65
C PHE A 234 -41.64 -14.93 -29.15
N LYS A 235 -41.94 -16.18 -28.77
CA LYS A 235 -42.09 -16.58 -27.36
C LYS A 235 -40.78 -16.43 -26.57
N VAL A 236 -39.64 -16.75 -27.17
CA VAL A 236 -38.31 -16.51 -26.58
C VAL A 236 -38.07 -15.01 -26.38
N GLY A 237 -38.37 -14.18 -27.39
CA GLY A 237 -38.27 -12.72 -27.28
C GLY A 237 -39.13 -12.15 -26.14
N ARG A 238 -40.37 -12.61 -26.01
CA ARG A 238 -41.24 -12.27 -24.87
C ARG A 238 -40.65 -12.72 -23.52
N GLY A 239 -40.05 -13.91 -23.47
CA GLY A 239 -39.38 -14.39 -22.26
C GLY A 239 -38.23 -13.48 -21.82
N PHE A 240 -37.40 -13.00 -22.75
CA PHE A 240 -36.34 -12.05 -22.42
C PHE A 240 -36.88 -10.68 -21.97
N LEU A 241 -37.99 -10.22 -22.53
CA LEU A 241 -38.66 -9.00 -22.04
C LEU A 241 -39.11 -9.16 -20.59
N LEU A 242 -39.73 -10.29 -20.23
CA LEU A 242 -40.12 -10.58 -18.84
C LEU A 242 -38.91 -10.60 -17.89
N VAL A 243 -37.76 -11.15 -18.33
CA VAL A 243 -36.52 -11.10 -17.55
C VAL A 243 -36.04 -9.66 -17.34
N ASN A 244 -36.07 -8.83 -18.38
CA ASN A 244 -35.64 -7.43 -18.31
C ASN A 244 -36.59 -6.57 -17.46
N GLU A 245 -37.87 -6.94 -17.38
CA GLU A 245 -38.87 -6.31 -16.52
C GLU A 245 -38.78 -6.78 -15.04
N GLY A 246 -37.98 -7.81 -14.76
CA GLY A 246 -37.86 -8.40 -13.42
C GLY A 246 -38.91 -9.47 -13.09
N ASN A 247 -39.78 -9.83 -14.04
CA ASN A 247 -40.81 -10.86 -13.90
C ASN A 247 -40.22 -12.27 -14.09
N TYR A 248 -39.25 -12.62 -13.24
CA TYR A 248 -38.44 -13.84 -13.40
C TYR A 248 -39.26 -15.13 -13.31
N GLU A 249 -40.24 -15.22 -12.42
CA GLU A 249 -41.06 -16.42 -12.27
C GLU A 249 -41.92 -16.71 -13.51
N GLU A 250 -42.52 -15.67 -14.09
CA GLU A 250 -43.28 -15.79 -15.33
C GLU A 250 -42.38 -16.12 -16.51
N ALA A 251 -41.19 -15.50 -16.58
CA ALA A 251 -40.18 -15.84 -17.56
C ALA A 251 -39.78 -17.33 -17.46
N ILE A 252 -39.52 -17.84 -16.26
CA ILE A 252 -39.18 -19.25 -16.03
C ILE A 252 -40.33 -20.17 -16.49
N LYS A 253 -41.59 -19.87 -16.15
CA LYS A 253 -42.76 -20.65 -16.60
C LYS A 253 -42.87 -20.65 -18.13
N LEU A 254 -42.67 -19.50 -18.77
CA LEU A 254 -42.71 -19.38 -20.22
C LEU A 254 -41.58 -20.17 -20.89
N PHE A 255 -40.34 -20.03 -20.41
CA PHE A 255 -39.21 -20.80 -20.94
C PHE A 255 -39.36 -22.30 -20.70
N ASN A 256 -39.92 -22.73 -19.56
CA ASN A 256 -40.27 -24.14 -19.34
C ASN A 256 -41.22 -24.66 -20.41
N THR A 257 -42.26 -23.89 -20.75
CA THR A 257 -43.22 -24.25 -21.79
C THR A 257 -42.55 -24.32 -23.16
N ILE A 258 -41.66 -23.38 -23.47
CA ILE A 258 -40.89 -23.39 -24.72
C ILE A 258 -40.01 -24.64 -24.79
N LEU A 259 -39.31 -24.98 -23.71
CA LEU A 259 -38.39 -26.12 -23.66
C LEU A 259 -39.11 -27.48 -23.64
N GLN A 260 -40.36 -27.54 -23.18
CA GLN A 260 -41.21 -28.73 -23.31
C GLN A 260 -41.62 -28.97 -24.76
N LEU A 261 -41.95 -27.92 -25.50
CA LEU A 261 -42.40 -28.01 -26.90
C LEU A 261 -41.22 -28.08 -27.89
N HIS A 262 -40.12 -27.40 -27.58
CA HIS A 262 -38.93 -27.26 -28.42
C HIS A 262 -37.65 -27.43 -27.58
N PRO A 263 -37.27 -28.67 -27.23
CA PRO A 263 -36.14 -28.94 -26.34
C PRO A 263 -34.76 -28.52 -26.86
N MET A 264 -34.63 -28.23 -28.15
CA MET A 264 -33.37 -27.84 -28.81
C MET A 264 -33.19 -26.32 -28.91
N THR A 265 -34.12 -25.52 -28.37
CA THR A 265 -34.04 -24.06 -28.41
C THR A 265 -33.04 -23.53 -27.37
N TYR A 266 -31.75 -23.46 -27.72
CA TYR A 266 -30.69 -23.01 -26.81
C TYR A 266 -30.97 -21.63 -26.17
N LYS A 267 -31.55 -20.69 -26.93
CA LYS A 267 -31.93 -19.35 -26.42
C LYS A 267 -32.93 -19.40 -25.26
N ALA A 268 -33.79 -20.42 -25.21
CA ALA A 268 -34.73 -20.61 -24.11
C ALA A 268 -34.02 -21.14 -22.84
N TYR A 269 -32.99 -21.99 -22.98
CA TYR A 269 -32.12 -22.33 -21.85
C TYR A 269 -31.31 -21.12 -21.37
N VAL A 270 -30.77 -20.29 -22.27
CA VAL A 270 -30.05 -19.05 -21.89
C VAL A 270 -30.98 -18.08 -21.13
N GLY A 271 -32.21 -17.89 -21.62
CA GLY A 271 -33.20 -17.04 -20.98
C GLY A 271 -33.63 -17.57 -19.60
N ARG A 272 -33.90 -18.87 -19.48
CA ARG A 272 -34.26 -19.51 -18.20
C ARG A 272 -33.10 -19.50 -17.21
N GLY A 273 -31.89 -19.83 -17.66
CA GLY A 273 -30.67 -19.76 -16.86
C GLY A 273 -30.40 -18.36 -16.34
N THR A 274 -30.65 -17.32 -17.16
CA THR A 274 -30.54 -15.92 -16.73
C THR A 274 -31.56 -15.59 -15.64
N ALA A 275 -32.82 -16.00 -15.80
CA ALA A 275 -33.85 -15.82 -14.77
C ALA A 275 -33.52 -16.56 -13.46
N TYR A 276 -32.95 -17.77 -13.55
CA TYR A 276 -32.44 -18.49 -12.38
C TYR A 276 -31.28 -17.77 -11.71
N ALA A 277 -30.35 -17.20 -12.47
CA ALA A 277 -29.23 -16.43 -11.91
C ALA A 277 -29.73 -15.18 -11.16
N MET A 278 -30.68 -14.45 -11.73
CA MET A 278 -31.28 -13.25 -11.11
C MET A 278 -32.08 -13.58 -9.84
N THR A 279 -32.65 -14.78 -9.75
CA THR A 279 -33.31 -15.30 -8.54
C THR A 279 -32.36 -16.06 -7.60
N ARG A 280 -31.04 -15.89 -7.76
CA ARG A 280 -29.98 -16.54 -6.96
C ARG A 280 -29.97 -18.08 -7.00
N GLN A 281 -30.70 -18.71 -7.92
CA GLN A 281 -30.69 -20.16 -8.14
C GLN A 281 -29.51 -20.57 -9.04
N LEU A 282 -28.29 -20.30 -8.58
CA LEU A 282 -27.06 -20.37 -9.38
C LEU A 282 -26.77 -21.76 -9.97
N LEU A 283 -27.00 -22.84 -9.22
CA LEU A 283 -26.79 -24.21 -9.71
C LEU A 283 -27.73 -24.56 -10.89
N LYS A 284 -28.99 -24.12 -10.83
CA LYS A 284 -29.94 -24.30 -11.95
C LYS A 284 -29.53 -23.48 -13.17
N ALA A 285 -29.04 -22.26 -12.93
CA ALA A 285 -28.52 -21.41 -13.99
C ALA A 285 -27.30 -22.05 -14.68
N GLU A 286 -26.35 -22.59 -13.91
CA GLU A 286 -25.18 -23.30 -14.46
C GLU A 286 -25.59 -24.51 -15.32
N ALA A 287 -26.57 -25.30 -14.84
CA ALA A 287 -27.09 -26.44 -15.58
C ALA A 287 -27.72 -26.02 -16.92
N ASP A 288 -28.55 -24.98 -16.91
CA ASP A 288 -29.18 -24.45 -18.12
C ASP A 288 -28.16 -23.87 -19.11
N PHE A 289 -27.16 -23.12 -18.64
CA PHE A 289 -26.10 -22.62 -19.52
C PHE A 289 -25.23 -23.74 -20.07
N THR A 290 -24.97 -24.79 -19.27
CA THR A 290 -24.25 -25.97 -19.75
C THR A 290 -25.04 -26.67 -20.84
N GLN A 291 -26.35 -26.86 -20.67
CA GLN A 291 -27.21 -27.41 -21.71
C GLN A 291 -27.22 -26.53 -22.96
N ALA A 292 -27.29 -25.21 -22.81
CA ALA A 292 -27.24 -24.28 -23.93
C ALA A 292 -25.90 -24.38 -24.70
N LEU A 293 -24.77 -24.58 -24.01
CA LEU A 293 -23.45 -24.81 -24.64
C LEU A 293 -23.33 -26.16 -25.35
N THR A 294 -24.06 -27.19 -24.91
CA THR A 294 -24.11 -28.46 -25.67
C THR A 294 -24.80 -28.28 -27.02
N LEU A 295 -25.77 -27.38 -27.09
CA LEU A 295 -26.54 -27.09 -28.30
C LEU A 295 -25.82 -26.10 -29.22
N GLU A 296 -25.23 -25.04 -28.66
CA GLU A 296 -24.48 -24.05 -29.42
C GLU A 296 -23.17 -23.65 -28.71
N PRO A 297 -22.05 -24.34 -29.01
CA PRO A 297 -20.78 -24.13 -28.33
C PRO A 297 -20.00 -22.90 -28.81
N LYS A 298 -20.41 -22.25 -29.92
CA LYS A 298 -19.71 -21.07 -30.47
C LYS A 298 -20.36 -19.75 -30.06
N GLU A 299 -21.43 -19.77 -29.27
CA GLU A 299 -22.07 -18.56 -28.79
C GLU A 299 -21.32 -17.98 -27.59
N THR A 300 -20.70 -16.80 -27.77
CA THR A 300 -19.88 -16.12 -26.74
C THR A 300 -20.69 -15.81 -25.48
N GLU A 301 -21.94 -15.40 -25.63
CA GLU A 301 -22.78 -14.94 -24.52
C GLU A 301 -23.06 -16.06 -23.51
N ILE A 302 -23.17 -17.32 -23.95
CA ILE A 302 -23.44 -18.45 -23.06
C ILE A 302 -22.23 -18.75 -22.18
N TRP A 303 -21.02 -18.78 -22.78
CA TRP A 303 -19.77 -18.95 -22.04
C TRP A 303 -19.59 -17.84 -21.01
N LYS A 304 -19.83 -16.58 -21.39
CA LYS A 304 -19.74 -15.43 -20.49
C LYS A 304 -20.69 -15.59 -19.29
N ARG A 305 -21.97 -15.89 -19.54
CA ARG A 305 -22.99 -16.04 -18.48
C ARG A 305 -22.71 -17.22 -17.56
N ARG A 306 -22.25 -18.35 -18.10
CA ARG A 306 -21.85 -19.49 -17.26
C ARG A 306 -20.64 -19.14 -16.41
N GLY A 307 -19.64 -18.47 -16.97
CA GLY A 307 -18.47 -17.98 -16.24
C GLY A 307 -18.85 -17.06 -15.06
N GLN A 308 -19.77 -16.12 -15.27
CA GLN A 308 -20.29 -15.24 -14.21
C GLN A 308 -21.03 -16.02 -13.11
N VAL A 309 -21.87 -16.99 -13.47
CA VAL A 309 -22.55 -17.85 -12.48
C VAL A 309 -21.56 -18.69 -11.69
N ARG A 310 -20.55 -19.25 -12.35
CA ARG A 310 -19.47 -20.02 -11.69
C ARG A 310 -18.64 -19.15 -10.75
N ALA A 311 -18.36 -17.90 -11.12
CA ALA A 311 -17.71 -16.95 -10.24
C ALA A 311 -18.56 -16.69 -8.99
N ALA A 312 -19.87 -16.47 -9.15
CA ALA A 312 -20.81 -16.30 -8.04
C ALA A 312 -20.96 -17.57 -7.17
N LEU A 313 -20.72 -18.76 -7.72
CA LEU A 313 -20.64 -20.03 -6.99
C LEU A 313 -19.29 -20.25 -6.28
N GLY A 314 -18.30 -19.35 -6.45
CA GLY A 314 -16.94 -19.51 -5.94
C GLY A 314 -16.07 -20.49 -6.73
N GLN A 315 -16.53 -20.95 -7.90
CA GLN A 315 -15.79 -21.85 -8.80
C GLN A 315 -14.84 -21.04 -9.72
N GLU A 316 -13.93 -20.28 -9.12
CA GLU A 316 -13.12 -19.27 -9.79
C GLU A 316 -12.29 -19.81 -10.98
N GLY A 317 -11.70 -21.01 -10.84
CA GLY A 317 -10.89 -21.61 -11.90
C GLY A 317 -11.71 -21.88 -13.16
N GLN A 318 -12.87 -22.52 -12.98
CA GLN A 318 -13.80 -22.83 -14.07
C GLN A 318 -14.45 -21.57 -14.65
N ALA A 319 -14.69 -20.55 -13.81
CA ALA A 319 -15.16 -19.25 -14.26
C ALA A 319 -14.16 -18.57 -15.20
N ILE A 320 -12.88 -18.53 -14.83
CA ILE A 320 -11.81 -17.97 -15.67
C ILE A 320 -11.66 -18.77 -16.96
N GLU A 321 -11.77 -20.09 -16.92
CA GLU A 321 -11.75 -20.94 -18.13
C GLU A 321 -12.89 -20.59 -19.09
N ASP A 322 -14.12 -20.48 -18.59
CA ASP A 322 -15.29 -20.10 -19.39
C ASP A 322 -15.17 -18.69 -19.98
N LEU A 323 -14.70 -17.73 -19.18
CA LEU A 323 -14.50 -16.33 -19.63
C LEU A 323 -13.37 -16.23 -20.66
N ASN A 324 -12.29 -16.98 -20.49
CA ASN A 324 -11.22 -17.07 -21.49
C ASN A 324 -11.72 -17.72 -22.78
N ARG A 325 -12.61 -18.72 -22.67
CA ARG A 325 -13.23 -19.34 -23.84
C ARG A 325 -14.12 -18.33 -24.56
N ALA A 326 -14.96 -17.60 -23.85
CA ALA A 326 -15.78 -16.52 -24.39
C ALA A 326 -14.91 -15.47 -25.12
N GLN A 327 -13.82 -15.02 -24.49
CA GLN A 327 -12.87 -14.07 -25.05
C GLN A 327 -12.19 -14.59 -26.33
N SER A 328 -11.88 -15.89 -26.40
CA SER A 328 -11.27 -16.49 -27.59
C SER A 328 -12.21 -16.52 -28.80
N ILE A 329 -13.52 -16.59 -28.57
CA ILE A 329 -14.55 -16.62 -29.61
C ILE A 329 -14.85 -15.21 -30.14
N CYS A 330 -14.89 -14.20 -29.27
CA CYS A 330 -15.28 -12.81 -29.60
C CYS A 330 -14.32 -12.13 -30.61
N LYS A 331 -13.09 -12.63 -30.79
CA LYS A 331 -11.99 -12.06 -31.61
C LYS A 331 -11.53 -10.64 -31.22
N VAL A 332 -12.39 -9.84 -30.59
CA VAL A 332 -12.12 -8.49 -30.03
C VAL A 332 -12.12 -8.58 -28.51
N VAL A 333 -11.34 -7.73 -27.84
CA VAL A 333 -11.34 -7.63 -26.38
C VAL A 333 -12.70 -7.13 -25.91
N ASP A 334 -13.39 -7.94 -25.11
CA ASP A 334 -14.70 -7.61 -24.55
C ASP A 334 -14.52 -6.97 -23.16
N VAL A 335 -15.12 -5.80 -22.95
CA VAL A 335 -14.97 -5.01 -21.74
C VAL A 335 -15.54 -5.73 -20.52
N ASP A 336 -16.70 -6.36 -20.65
CA ASP A 336 -17.37 -7.05 -19.55
C ASP A 336 -16.60 -8.30 -19.17
N ILE A 337 -16.13 -9.08 -20.15
CA ILE A 337 -15.31 -10.27 -19.87
C ILE A 337 -14.03 -9.89 -19.12
N GLN A 338 -13.31 -8.86 -19.59
CA GLN A 338 -12.09 -8.42 -18.92
C GLN A 338 -12.37 -7.88 -17.50
N LYS A 339 -13.47 -7.13 -17.32
CA LYS A 339 -13.90 -6.65 -16.00
C LYS A 339 -14.17 -7.81 -15.05
N GLU A 340 -14.95 -8.81 -15.47
CA GLU A 340 -15.29 -9.98 -14.66
C GLU A 340 -14.05 -10.80 -14.28
N VAL A 341 -13.15 -11.06 -15.23
CA VAL A 341 -11.88 -11.74 -14.93
C VAL A 341 -11.05 -10.94 -13.93
N GLY A 342 -11.01 -9.60 -14.09
CA GLY A 342 -10.36 -8.71 -13.14
C GLY A 342 -10.93 -8.81 -11.72
N LEU A 343 -12.27 -8.82 -11.58
CA LEU A 343 -12.96 -8.98 -10.30
C LEU A 343 -12.67 -10.34 -9.65
N ILE A 344 -12.58 -11.42 -10.44
CA ILE A 344 -12.22 -12.74 -9.92
C ILE A 344 -10.77 -12.74 -9.40
N TYR A 345 -9.81 -12.18 -10.15
CA TYR A 345 -8.42 -12.09 -9.67
C TYR A 345 -8.30 -11.20 -8.42
N GLN A 346 -9.09 -10.13 -8.33
CA GLN A 346 -9.14 -9.27 -7.16
C GLN A 346 -9.67 -10.03 -5.94
N ALA A 347 -10.75 -10.81 -6.09
CA ALA A 347 -11.28 -11.67 -5.02
C ALA A 347 -10.25 -12.73 -4.54
N LYS A 348 -9.37 -13.17 -5.43
CA LYS A 348 -8.25 -14.09 -5.13
C LYS A 348 -7.06 -13.43 -4.44
N GLY A 349 -7.07 -12.09 -4.33
CA GLY A 349 -5.95 -11.30 -3.82
C GLY A 349 -4.80 -11.10 -4.82
N ASP A 350 -4.96 -11.46 -6.10
CA ASP A 350 -3.99 -11.17 -7.17
C ASP A 350 -4.37 -9.87 -7.89
N ASN A 351 -4.22 -8.76 -7.16
CA ASN A 351 -4.50 -7.41 -7.62
C ASN A 351 -3.64 -6.99 -8.81
N VAL A 352 -2.42 -7.53 -8.97
CA VAL A 352 -1.58 -7.24 -10.14
C VAL A 352 -2.21 -7.79 -11.41
N SER A 353 -2.65 -9.05 -11.39
CA SER A 353 -3.38 -9.65 -12.52
C SER A 353 -4.73 -8.95 -12.75
N ALA A 354 -5.46 -8.62 -11.68
CA ALA A 354 -6.72 -7.88 -11.78
C ALA A 354 -6.55 -6.54 -12.50
N LEU A 355 -5.55 -5.74 -12.10
CA LEU A 355 -5.24 -4.45 -12.73
C LEU A 355 -4.87 -4.61 -14.21
N MET A 356 -4.16 -5.68 -14.57
CA MET A 356 -3.86 -5.98 -15.99
C MET A 356 -5.15 -6.14 -16.80
N HIS A 357 -6.12 -6.90 -16.29
CA HIS A 357 -7.41 -7.10 -16.97
C HIS A 357 -8.24 -5.81 -17.03
N PHE A 358 -8.30 -5.02 -15.96
CA PHE A 358 -8.96 -3.72 -15.99
C PHE A 358 -8.34 -2.75 -17.00
N LYS A 359 -7.00 -2.72 -17.11
CA LYS A 359 -6.30 -1.90 -18.13
C LYS A 359 -6.61 -2.34 -19.56
N ARG A 360 -6.80 -3.64 -19.81
CA ARG A 360 -7.23 -4.15 -21.13
C ARG A 360 -8.62 -3.66 -21.48
N ALA A 361 -9.55 -3.70 -20.53
CA ALA A 361 -10.90 -3.17 -20.67
C ALA A 361 -10.89 -1.64 -20.92
N ASP A 362 -10.10 -0.89 -20.14
CA ASP A 362 -9.98 0.57 -20.25
C ASP A 362 -9.50 1.00 -21.64
N LYS A 363 -8.55 0.27 -22.23
CA LYS A 363 -8.06 0.56 -23.59
C LYS A 363 -9.17 0.53 -24.64
N VAL A 364 -10.11 -0.40 -24.52
CA VAL A 364 -11.26 -0.49 -25.44
C VAL A 364 -12.22 0.68 -25.21
N LEU A 365 -12.52 1.00 -23.95
CA LEU A 365 -13.39 2.13 -23.62
C LEU A 365 -12.83 3.48 -24.06
N LEU A 366 -11.52 3.69 -23.98
CA LEU A 366 -10.87 4.91 -24.48
C LEU A 366 -11.04 5.09 -26.00
N VAL A 367 -11.02 3.98 -26.76
CA VAL A 367 -11.30 4.01 -28.21
C VAL A 367 -12.76 4.37 -28.44
N LYS A 368 -13.70 3.68 -27.76
CA LYS A 368 -15.14 3.98 -27.85
C LYS A 368 -15.45 5.43 -27.45
N GLN A 369 -14.76 5.98 -26.45
CA GLN A 369 -14.90 7.37 -26.03
C GLN A 369 -14.49 8.35 -27.14
N LYS A 370 -13.37 8.11 -27.83
CA LYS A 370 -12.94 8.93 -28.97
C LYS A 370 -13.91 8.87 -30.15
N GLN A 371 -14.61 7.75 -30.29
CA GLN A 371 -15.61 7.53 -31.35
C GLN A 371 -17.00 8.09 -30.99
N GLY A 372 -17.22 8.51 -29.73
CA GLY A 372 -18.53 8.95 -29.25
C GLY A 372 -19.50 7.80 -28.92
N GLU A 373 -18.99 6.56 -28.85
CA GLU A 373 -19.75 5.32 -28.63
C GLU A 373 -19.58 4.78 -27.19
N LEU A 374 -19.25 5.65 -26.24
CA LEU A 374 -18.98 5.23 -24.86
C LEU A 374 -20.29 4.91 -24.13
N ASP A 375 -20.46 3.64 -23.75
CA ASP A 375 -21.40 3.28 -22.69
C ASP A 375 -20.88 3.83 -21.35
N LYS A 376 -21.51 4.91 -20.89
CA LYS A 376 -21.14 5.61 -19.66
C LYS A 376 -21.34 4.74 -18.41
N SER A 377 -22.33 3.85 -18.41
CA SER A 377 -22.63 2.98 -17.27
C SER A 377 -21.57 1.89 -17.13
N GLN A 378 -21.22 1.24 -18.24
CA GLN A 378 -20.12 0.27 -18.30
C GLN A 378 -18.80 0.94 -17.89
N ALA A 379 -18.52 2.13 -18.40
CA ALA A 379 -17.28 2.85 -18.14
C ALA A 379 -17.12 3.28 -16.68
N LYS A 380 -18.12 3.92 -16.08
CA LYS A 380 -18.02 4.39 -14.68
C LYS A 380 -17.81 3.23 -13.71
N THR A 381 -18.48 2.09 -13.94
CA THR A 381 -18.34 0.91 -13.07
C THR A 381 -16.99 0.21 -13.23
N LEU A 382 -16.44 0.15 -14.45
CA LEU A 382 -15.08 -0.35 -14.67
C LEU A 382 -14.05 0.53 -13.96
N TRP A 383 -14.13 1.85 -14.14
CA TRP A 383 -13.17 2.77 -13.54
C TRP A 383 -13.23 2.76 -12.01
N ASN A 384 -14.42 2.64 -11.41
CA ASN A 384 -14.50 2.43 -9.96
C ASN A 384 -13.82 1.12 -9.51
N ALA A 385 -14.04 -0.01 -10.21
CA ALA A 385 -13.37 -1.27 -9.89
C ALA A 385 -11.84 -1.20 -10.09
N MET A 386 -11.39 -0.54 -11.15
CA MET A 386 -9.96 -0.33 -11.42
C MET A 386 -9.31 0.55 -10.35
N GLY A 387 -9.98 1.63 -9.93
CA GLY A 387 -9.51 2.48 -8.84
C GLY A 387 -9.38 1.72 -7.52
N LEU A 388 -10.36 0.85 -7.21
CA LEU A 388 -10.31 0.00 -6.01
C LEU A 388 -9.10 -0.94 -6.04
N CYS A 389 -8.83 -1.52 -7.20
CA CYS A 389 -7.66 -2.37 -7.43
C CYS A 389 -6.35 -1.60 -7.31
N GLN A 390 -6.27 -0.37 -7.84
CA GLN A 390 -5.10 0.50 -7.72
C GLN A 390 -4.85 0.89 -6.26
N ASN A 391 -5.90 1.24 -5.51
CA ASN A 391 -5.77 1.55 -4.08
C ASN A 391 -5.32 0.32 -3.28
N SER A 392 -5.82 -0.87 -3.61
CA SER A 392 -5.39 -2.14 -3.00
C SER A 392 -3.92 -2.49 -3.26
N LEU A 393 -3.33 -1.93 -4.33
CA LEU A 393 -1.90 -2.03 -4.65
C LEU A 393 -1.06 -0.90 -4.03
N GLY A 394 -1.69 0.11 -3.40
CA GLY A 394 -1.02 1.29 -2.86
C GLY A 394 -0.81 2.44 -3.86
N TYR A 395 -1.40 2.36 -5.06
CA TYR A 395 -1.33 3.42 -6.07
C TYR A 395 -2.47 4.44 -5.91
N CYS A 396 -2.50 5.12 -4.76
CA CYS A 396 -3.63 6.00 -4.37
C CYS A 396 -3.90 7.11 -5.39
N MET A 397 -2.88 7.80 -5.91
CA MET A 397 -3.10 8.89 -6.87
C MET A 397 -3.54 8.41 -8.26
N ASP A 398 -3.08 7.23 -8.69
CA ASP A 398 -3.60 6.60 -9.91
C ASP A 398 -5.08 6.22 -9.73
N ALA A 399 -5.46 5.76 -8.54
CA ALA A 399 -6.85 5.49 -8.18
C ALA A 399 -7.70 6.77 -8.22
N VAL A 400 -7.22 7.86 -7.62
CA VAL A 400 -7.90 9.19 -7.65
C VAL A 400 -8.18 9.64 -9.09
N VAL A 401 -7.17 9.59 -9.98
CA VAL A 401 -7.36 9.94 -11.39
C VAL A 401 -8.43 9.06 -12.05
N THR A 402 -8.44 7.78 -11.70
CA THR A 402 -9.41 6.82 -12.24
C THR A 402 -10.83 7.06 -11.72
N TYR A 403 -10.99 7.32 -10.42
CA TYR A 403 -12.29 7.70 -9.83
C TYR A 403 -12.81 9.02 -10.42
N GLN A 404 -11.93 10.00 -10.63
CA GLN A 404 -12.31 11.26 -11.25
C GLN A 404 -12.89 11.05 -12.66
N ARG A 405 -12.37 10.10 -13.43
CA ARG A 405 -12.97 9.73 -14.73
C ARG A 405 -14.39 9.18 -14.57
N ALA A 406 -14.64 8.37 -13.55
CA ALA A 406 -16.00 7.87 -13.24
C ALA A 406 -16.94 9.02 -12.85
N LEU A 407 -16.47 9.92 -11.98
CA LEU A 407 -17.24 11.09 -11.51
C LEU A 407 -17.49 12.13 -12.60
N ASN A 408 -16.63 12.21 -13.62
CA ASN A 408 -16.89 13.06 -14.80
C ASN A 408 -18.06 12.54 -15.66
N LEU A 409 -18.38 11.25 -15.60
CA LEU A 409 -19.55 10.67 -16.27
C LEU A 409 -20.81 10.76 -15.43
N ASP A 410 -20.66 10.56 -14.13
CA ASP A 410 -21.74 10.60 -13.15
C ASP A 410 -21.22 11.26 -11.86
N PRO A 411 -21.46 12.58 -11.69
CA PRO A 411 -20.96 13.32 -10.55
C PRO A 411 -21.42 12.74 -9.21
N ASP A 412 -22.62 12.18 -9.14
CA ASP A 412 -23.24 11.71 -7.89
C ASP A 412 -23.07 10.21 -7.67
N PHE A 413 -22.11 9.59 -8.37
CA PHE A 413 -21.75 8.19 -8.19
C PHE A 413 -21.08 7.95 -6.82
N ARG A 414 -21.91 7.73 -5.80
CA ARG A 414 -21.55 7.69 -4.38
C ARG A 414 -20.39 6.75 -4.07
N GLU A 415 -20.38 5.54 -4.62
CA GLU A 415 -19.33 4.56 -4.39
C GLU A 415 -17.97 5.11 -4.82
N SER A 416 -17.89 5.76 -5.98
CA SER A 416 -16.64 6.37 -6.46
C SER A 416 -16.24 7.59 -5.65
N ILE A 417 -17.18 8.37 -5.09
CA ILE A 417 -16.87 9.49 -4.18
C ILE A 417 -16.23 8.94 -2.89
N VAL A 418 -16.84 7.93 -2.27
CA VAL A 418 -16.34 7.32 -1.03
C VAL A 418 -14.98 6.66 -1.26
N ASN A 419 -14.82 5.93 -2.37
CA ASN A 419 -13.55 5.28 -2.70
C ASN A 419 -12.44 6.28 -3.02
N MET A 420 -12.77 7.43 -3.63
CA MET A 420 -11.83 8.52 -3.85
C MET A 420 -11.45 9.22 -2.54
N ALA A 421 -12.41 9.45 -1.64
CA ALA A 421 -12.16 9.99 -0.30
C ALA A 421 -11.19 9.08 0.48
N GLN A 422 -11.41 7.76 0.43
CA GLN A 422 -10.55 6.77 1.03
C GLN A 422 -9.12 6.80 0.43
N ALA A 423 -8.99 6.93 -0.89
CA ALA A 423 -7.67 7.05 -1.53
C ALA A 423 -6.92 8.33 -1.10
N TYR A 424 -7.62 9.47 -0.96
CA TYR A 424 -7.01 10.69 -0.42
C TYR A 424 -6.61 10.54 1.05
N LYS A 425 -7.42 9.87 1.87
CA LYS A 425 -7.08 9.54 3.27
C LYS A 425 -5.81 8.70 3.34
N ASP A 426 -5.74 7.63 2.53
CA ASP A 426 -4.60 6.72 2.50
C ASP A 426 -3.32 7.40 1.95
N TYR A 427 -3.49 8.40 1.08
CA TYR A 427 -2.40 9.26 0.62
C TYR A 427 -1.98 10.33 1.64
N GLY A 428 -2.79 10.63 2.65
CA GLY A 428 -2.51 11.65 3.67
C GLY A 428 -3.07 13.04 3.37
N ASN A 429 -3.93 13.20 2.36
CA ASN A 429 -4.59 14.49 2.07
C ASN A 429 -5.93 14.57 2.82
N PHE A 430 -5.89 15.13 4.03
CA PHE A 430 -7.06 15.22 4.91
C PHE A 430 -8.16 16.11 4.31
N GLU A 431 -7.81 17.28 3.79
CA GLU A 431 -8.77 18.28 3.35
C GLU A 431 -9.65 17.74 2.22
N LYS A 432 -9.04 17.06 1.24
CA LYS A 432 -9.78 16.44 0.13
C LYS A 432 -10.57 15.22 0.58
N ALA A 433 -10.04 14.42 1.49
CA ALA A 433 -10.77 13.27 2.03
C ALA A 433 -12.04 13.73 2.77
N ASP A 434 -11.92 14.71 3.66
CA ASP A 434 -13.04 15.26 4.45
C ASP A 434 -14.11 15.89 3.56
N GLU A 435 -13.71 16.71 2.57
CA GLU A 435 -14.62 17.31 1.58
C GLU A 435 -15.48 16.25 0.87
N LEU A 436 -14.85 15.16 0.44
CA LEU A 436 -15.52 14.07 -0.29
C LEU A 436 -16.37 13.18 0.62
N PHE A 437 -15.93 12.91 1.85
CA PHE A 437 -16.77 12.21 2.84
C PHE A 437 -18.01 13.03 3.18
N ALA A 438 -17.85 14.32 3.45
CA ALA A 438 -18.97 15.23 3.68
C ALA A 438 -19.91 15.28 2.46
N ARG A 439 -19.37 15.25 1.24
CA ARG A 439 -20.17 15.15 0.01
C ARG A 439 -20.95 13.84 -0.06
N ALA A 440 -20.32 12.70 0.21
CA ALA A 440 -20.99 11.41 0.21
C ALA A 440 -22.11 11.33 1.26
N LEU A 441 -21.90 11.90 2.46
CA LEU A 441 -22.92 11.97 3.52
C LEU A 441 -24.06 12.93 3.19
N ARG A 442 -23.87 13.92 2.32
CA ARG A 442 -25.00 14.72 1.79
C ARG A 442 -25.91 13.92 0.87
N LEU A 443 -25.35 12.96 0.12
CA LEU A 443 -26.12 12.08 -0.76
C LEU A 443 -26.82 10.97 0.02
N ASP A 444 -26.15 10.40 1.02
CA ASP A 444 -26.71 9.38 1.92
C ASP A 444 -26.20 9.60 3.36
N PRO A 445 -26.97 10.33 4.20
CA PRO A 445 -26.57 10.65 5.57
C PRO A 445 -26.46 9.44 6.50
N ARG A 446 -27.08 8.31 6.15
CA ARG A 446 -27.14 7.09 6.98
C ARG A 446 -26.21 6.00 6.45
N CYS A 447 -25.34 6.30 5.49
CA CYS A 447 -24.40 5.33 4.97
C CYS A 447 -23.37 4.90 6.04
N VAL A 448 -23.52 3.69 6.55
CA VAL A 448 -22.62 3.09 7.56
C VAL A 448 -21.16 3.11 7.11
N THR A 449 -20.87 2.70 5.88
CA THR A 449 -19.48 2.67 5.36
C THR A 449 -18.86 4.06 5.32
N THR A 450 -19.60 5.08 4.86
CA THR A 450 -19.09 6.46 4.79
C THR A 450 -18.89 7.04 6.18
N LEU A 451 -19.84 6.86 7.10
CA LEU A 451 -19.69 7.30 8.50
C LEU A 451 -18.46 6.67 9.16
N ASN A 452 -18.24 5.36 8.94
CA ASN A 452 -17.10 4.66 9.52
C ASN A 452 -15.77 5.21 8.99
N LEU A 453 -15.63 5.30 7.66
CA LEU A 453 -14.40 5.78 7.02
C LEU A 453 -14.11 7.25 7.34
N HIS A 454 -15.16 8.08 7.44
CA HIS A 454 -15.04 9.47 7.84
C HIS A 454 -14.63 9.62 9.30
N GLY A 455 -15.26 8.87 10.21
CA GLY A 455 -14.90 8.83 11.63
C GLY A 455 -13.45 8.41 11.86
N LEU A 456 -12.96 7.41 11.11
CA LEU A 456 -11.55 7.00 11.09
C LEU A 456 -10.62 8.10 10.54
N CYS A 457 -11.04 8.80 9.49
CA CYS A 457 -10.28 9.91 8.89
C CYS A 457 -10.13 11.07 9.89
N LEU A 458 -11.22 11.46 10.55
CA LEU A 458 -11.25 12.49 11.59
C LEU A 458 -10.37 12.10 12.78
N TYR A 459 -10.46 10.85 13.26
CA TYR A 459 -9.59 10.36 14.34
C TYR A 459 -8.11 10.45 13.93
N GLY A 460 -7.79 9.97 12.72
CA GLY A 460 -6.43 10.04 12.18
C GLY A 460 -5.89 11.46 12.07
N ALA A 461 -6.76 12.43 11.82
CA ALA A 461 -6.42 13.85 11.72
C ALA A 461 -6.30 14.56 13.08
N GLY A 462 -6.59 13.87 14.18
CA GLY A 462 -6.64 14.45 15.52
C GLY A 462 -7.91 15.26 15.81
N GLU A 463 -8.92 15.19 14.93
CA GLU A 463 -10.25 15.79 15.12
C GLU A 463 -11.13 14.85 15.99
N ILE A 464 -10.69 14.63 17.23
CA ILE A 464 -11.22 13.56 18.09
C ILE A 464 -12.70 13.81 18.44
N ARG A 465 -13.12 15.05 18.69
CA ARG A 465 -14.52 15.40 18.98
C ARG A 465 -15.42 15.09 17.79
N CYS A 466 -15.07 15.57 16.61
CA CYS A 466 -15.79 15.30 15.37
C CYS A 466 -15.84 13.79 15.06
N SER A 467 -14.75 13.07 15.31
CA SER A 467 -14.71 11.61 15.19
C SER A 467 -15.70 10.94 16.14
N TYR A 468 -15.71 11.31 17.42
CA TYR A 468 -16.65 10.79 18.41
C TYR A 468 -18.10 11.00 17.96
N GLU A 469 -18.48 12.23 17.59
CA GLU A 469 -19.83 12.57 17.11
C GLU A 469 -20.24 11.79 15.86
N THR A 470 -19.31 11.57 14.93
CA THR A 470 -19.56 10.79 13.71
C THR A 470 -19.82 9.32 14.03
N HIS A 471 -19.06 8.74 14.97
CA HIS A 471 -19.31 7.37 15.43
C HIS A 471 -20.61 7.26 16.25
N CYS A 472 -21.02 8.29 17.02
CA CYS A 472 -22.35 8.30 17.65
C CYS A 472 -23.46 8.15 16.60
N LYS A 473 -23.40 8.94 15.51
CA LYS A 473 -24.37 8.85 14.40
C LYS A 473 -24.35 7.48 13.72
N LEU A 474 -23.18 6.84 13.62
CA LEU A 474 -23.09 5.48 13.08
C LEU A 474 -23.79 4.48 14.01
N LEU A 475 -23.55 4.55 15.33
CA LEU A 475 -24.19 3.67 16.31
C LEU A 475 -25.71 3.85 16.39
N GLU A 476 -26.25 5.03 16.04
CA GLU A 476 -27.71 5.22 15.87
C GLU A 476 -28.28 4.38 14.71
N VAL A 477 -27.49 4.15 13.65
CA VAL A 477 -27.90 3.38 12.46
C VAL A 477 -27.56 1.90 12.60
N ALA A 478 -26.39 1.57 13.15
CA ALA A 478 -25.91 0.21 13.34
C ALA A 478 -25.31 0.03 14.76
N PRO A 479 -26.16 -0.20 15.79
CA PRO A 479 -25.74 -0.24 17.19
C PRO A 479 -24.75 -1.35 17.55
N HIS A 480 -24.70 -2.41 16.73
CA HIS A 480 -23.88 -3.61 16.93
C HIS A 480 -22.69 -3.65 15.96
N ASN A 481 -22.28 -2.51 15.39
CA ASN A 481 -21.09 -2.48 14.53
C ASN A 481 -19.82 -2.55 15.40
N GLU A 482 -19.09 -3.66 15.38
CA GLU A 482 -17.92 -3.91 16.23
C GLU A 482 -16.82 -2.85 16.05
N ASP A 483 -16.44 -2.56 14.81
CA ASP A 483 -15.42 -1.56 14.46
C ASP A 483 -15.80 -0.17 15.01
N CYS A 484 -17.07 0.21 14.85
CA CYS A 484 -17.56 1.49 15.33
C CYS A 484 -17.60 1.54 16.86
N LEU A 485 -18.03 0.47 17.55
CA LEU A 485 -18.00 0.42 19.03
C LEU A 485 -16.58 0.59 19.55
N TYR A 486 -15.61 -0.07 18.90
CA TYR A 486 -14.20 0.08 19.23
C TYR A 486 -13.73 1.52 19.03
N MET A 487 -13.93 2.09 17.84
CA MET A 487 -13.46 3.44 17.53
C MET A 487 -14.20 4.53 18.31
N HIS A 488 -15.49 4.37 18.58
CA HIS A 488 -16.25 5.25 19.48
C HIS A 488 -15.66 5.23 20.89
N GLY A 489 -15.33 4.04 21.41
CA GLY A 489 -14.67 3.89 22.71
C GLY A 489 -13.29 4.54 22.76
N ILE A 490 -12.47 4.36 21.72
CA ILE A 490 -11.16 4.99 21.59
C ILE A 490 -11.26 6.52 21.54
N SER A 491 -12.17 7.07 20.72
CA SER A 491 -12.39 8.52 20.64
C SER A 491 -12.88 9.08 21.97
N ALA A 492 -13.79 8.38 22.67
CA ALA A 492 -14.26 8.77 24.00
C ALA A 492 -13.11 8.77 25.03
N GLN A 493 -12.27 7.73 25.05
CA GLN A 493 -11.12 7.66 25.95
C GLN A 493 -10.11 8.78 25.66
N ALA A 494 -9.84 9.06 24.38
CA ALA A 494 -8.96 10.15 23.98
C ALA A 494 -9.50 11.53 24.42
N LEU A 495 -10.82 11.71 24.46
CA LEU A 495 -11.46 12.90 25.03
C LEU A 495 -11.39 12.92 26.57
N GLY A 496 -11.17 11.79 27.23
CA GLY A 496 -11.27 11.65 28.68
C GLY A 496 -12.70 11.39 29.19
N LEU A 497 -13.58 10.94 28.29
CA LEU A 497 -14.94 10.46 28.57
C LEU A 497 -14.90 8.97 28.93
N PHE A 498 -14.21 8.62 30.03
CA PHE A 498 -13.91 7.25 30.41
C PHE A 498 -15.17 6.39 30.58
N ARG A 499 -16.26 6.95 31.12
CA ARG A 499 -17.53 6.21 31.29
C ARG A 499 -18.12 5.76 29.96
N LYS A 500 -18.13 6.65 28.97
CA LYS A 500 -18.62 6.35 27.61
C LYS A 500 -17.70 5.38 26.87
N ALA A 501 -16.40 5.49 27.09
CA ALA A 501 -15.43 4.55 26.53
C ALA A 501 -15.66 3.12 27.06
N VAL A 502 -15.73 2.94 28.38
CA VAL A 502 -15.97 1.63 29.00
C VAL A 502 -17.33 1.06 28.62
N GLU A 503 -18.38 1.87 28.52
CA GLU A 503 -19.70 1.45 28.01
C GLU A 503 -19.57 0.77 26.63
N SER A 504 -18.84 1.41 25.72
CA SER A 504 -18.65 0.93 24.34
C SER A 504 -17.81 -0.34 24.29
N PHE A 505 -16.70 -0.40 25.02
CA PHE A 505 -15.85 -1.58 25.07
C PHE A 505 -16.55 -2.75 25.76
N THR A 506 -17.33 -2.50 26.82
CA THR A 506 -18.12 -3.54 27.50
C THR A 506 -19.16 -4.13 26.56
N HIS A 507 -19.86 -3.28 25.80
CA HIS A 507 -20.82 -3.75 24.79
C HIS A 507 -20.12 -4.63 23.74
N LEU A 508 -19.00 -4.16 23.18
CA LEU A 508 -18.21 -4.92 22.21
C LEU A 508 -17.71 -6.26 22.78
N ASN A 509 -17.14 -6.26 23.98
CA ASN A 509 -16.67 -7.49 24.62
C ASN A 509 -17.80 -8.45 25.01
N GLY A 510 -19.01 -7.95 25.26
CA GLY A 510 -20.20 -8.78 25.47
C GLY A 510 -20.63 -9.51 24.20
N MET A 511 -20.45 -8.88 23.03
CA MET A 511 -20.72 -9.49 21.73
C MET A 511 -19.58 -10.41 21.28
N ASN A 512 -18.34 -9.97 21.48
CA ASN A 512 -17.12 -10.64 21.05
C ASN A 512 -16.10 -10.66 22.22
N PRO A 513 -16.14 -11.69 23.07
CA PRO A 513 -15.24 -11.82 24.22
C PRO A 513 -13.75 -11.93 23.83
N ALA A 514 -13.47 -12.39 22.61
CA ALA A 514 -12.12 -12.51 22.06
C ALA A 514 -11.53 -11.18 21.56
N HIS A 515 -12.35 -10.12 21.47
CA HIS A 515 -11.90 -8.83 20.97
C HIS A 515 -10.90 -8.17 21.93
N TRP A 516 -9.77 -7.68 21.41
CA TRP A 516 -8.74 -6.97 22.19
C TRP A 516 -9.20 -5.63 22.80
N ALA A 517 -10.47 -5.26 22.60
CA ALA A 517 -11.10 -4.12 23.29
C ALA A 517 -11.08 -4.31 24.81
N PHE A 518 -10.92 -5.56 25.27
CA PHE A 518 -10.70 -5.89 26.67
C PHE A 518 -9.53 -5.10 27.24
N TYR A 519 -8.35 -5.14 26.60
CA TYR A 519 -7.15 -4.47 27.11
C TYR A 519 -7.35 -2.94 27.13
N THR A 520 -8.00 -2.38 26.12
CA THR A 520 -8.23 -0.94 26.08
C THR A 520 -9.26 -0.50 27.13
N ARG A 521 -10.26 -1.34 27.43
CA ARG A 521 -11.19 -1.14 28.57
C ARG A 521 -10.44 -1.11 29.90
N GLU A 522 -9.54 -2.06 30.12
CA GLU A 522 -8.73 -2.11 31.33
C GLU A 522 -7.80 -0.89 31.43
N LEU A 523 -7.14 -0.47 30.35
CA LEU A 523 -6.35 0.77 30.35
C LEU A 523 -7.24 1.99 30.67
N CYS A 524 -8.45 2.04 30.14
CA CYS A 524 -9.39 3.13 30.38
C CYS A 524 -9.74 3.25 31.87
N LEU A 525 -10.02 2.13 32.55
CA LEU A 525 -10.23 2.08 33.99
C LEU A 525 -8.97 2.45 34.78
N PHE A 526 -7.81 1.95 34.37
CA PHE A 526 -6.53 2.32 34.98
C PHE A 526 -6.30 3.83 34.89
N GLN A 527 -6.42 4.43 33.71
CA GLN A 527 -6.23 5.87 33.52
C GLN A 527 -7.24 6.71 34.32
N HIS A 528 -8.50 6.26 34.42
CA HIS A 528 -9.50 6.92 35.26
C HIS A 528 -9.06 6.97 36.73
N HIS A 529 -8.59 5.86 37.30
CA HIS A 529 -8.12 5.83 38.70
C HIS A 529 -6.89 6.72 38.95
N HIS A 530 -6.11 7.02 37.91
CA HIS A 530 -4.91 7.85 37.99
C HIS A 530 -5.14 9.28 37.49
N LEU A 531 -6.38 9.64 37.12
CA LEU A 531 -6.68 10.86 36.41
C LEU A 531 -6.26 12.13 37.19
N ASP A 532 -6.49 12.11 38.49
CA ASP A 532 -6.20 13.20 39.43
C ASP A 532 -4.92 12.99 40.24
N MET A 533 -4.20 11.91 39.99
CA MET A 533 -2.92 11.63 40.64
C MET A 533 -1.83 12.59 40.10
N PRO A 534 -0.88 13.04 40.96
CA PRO A 534 0.31 13.72 40.46
C PRO A 534 1.05 12.88 39.40
N LEU A 535 1.35 13.47 38.25
CA LEU A 535 1.94 12.79 37.09
C LEU A 535 3.31 12.16 37.38
N LYS A 536 4.05 12.72 38.36
CA LYS A 536 5.31 12.14 38.85
C LYS A 536 5.13 10.73 39.45
N ASP A 537 3.93 10.45 39.97
CA ASP A 537 3.56 9.18 40.60
C ASP A 537 2.87 8.22 39.61
N TYR A 538 2.41 8.73 38.44
CA TYR A 538 1.85 7.93 37.35
C TYR A 538 2.93 7.20 36.55
N ASN A 539 2.85 5.87 36.50
CA ASN A 539 3.77 5.04 35.71
C ASN A 539 3.10 3.75 35.20
N ALA A 540 2.42 3.87 34.06
CA ALA A 540 1.73 2.73 33.42
C ALA A 540 2.68 1.56 33.07
N ASP A 541 3.96 1.83 32.79
CA ASP A 541 4.95 0.80 32.49
C ASP A 541 5.28 -0.10 33.69
N ILE A 542 5.21 0.41 34.91
CA ILE A 542 5.50 -0.37 36.13
C ILE A 542 4.21 -0.93 36.75
N GLU A 543 3.13 -0.17 36.71
CA GLU A 543 1.89 -0.48 37.42
C GLU A 543 1.01 -1.49 36.67
N LEU A 544 1.05 -1.50 35.34
CA LEU A 544 0.36 -2.52 34.55
C LEU A 544 1.20 -3.79 34.45
N HIS A 545 0.53 -4.93 34.62
CA HIS A 545 1.16 -6.25 34.57
C HIS A 545 1.89 -6.49 33.24
N GLU A 546 3.11 -7.05 33.31
CA GLU A 546 3.96 -7.27 32.13
C GLU A 546 3.29 -8.14 31.05
N CYS A 547 2.64 -9.25 31.46
CA CYS A 547 1.90 -10.12 30.54
C CYS A 547 0.67 -9.44 29.92
N PHE A 548 0.04 -8.48 30.63
CA PHE A 548 -1.07 -7.70 30.08
C PHE A 548 -0.58 -6.79 28.95
N LYS A 549 0.51 -6.04 29.18
CA LYS A 549 1.10 -5.16 28.16
C LYS A 549 1.56 -5.97 26.95
N GLU A 550 2.17 -7.13 27.19
CA GLU A 550 2.62 -8.00 26.13
C GLU A 550 1.45 -8.57 25.31
N ALA A 551 0.45 -9.16 25.98
CA ALA A 551 -0.71 -9.71 25.30
C ALA A 551 -1.44 -8.64 24.48
N TRP A 552 -1.53 -7.42 25.01
CA TRP A 552 -2.11 -6.30 24.30
C TRP A 552 -1.29 -5.88 23.07
N THR A 553 0.03 -5.70 23.22
CA THR A 553 0.92 -5.33 22.09
C THR A 553 0.93 -6.39 20.99
N LYS A 554 0.78 -7.66 21.34
CA LYS A 554 0.61 -8.79 20.40
C LYS A 554 -0.83 -9.00 19.90
N ARG A 555 -1.81 -8.26 20.46
CA ARG A 555 -3.26 -8.43 20.23
C ARG A 555 -3.74 -9.87 20.42
N LEU A 556 -3.26 -10.53 21.48
CA LEU A 556 -3.68 -11.89 21.82
C LEU A 556 -5.13 -11.91 22.29
N ASP A 557 -5.83 -13.01 22.00
CA ASP A 557 -7.19 -13.25 22.47
C ASP A 557 -7.24 -13.24 24.02
N PRO A 558 -8.02 -12.33 24.63
CA PRO A 558 -8.14 -12.24 26.08
C PRO A 558 -8.66 -13.51 26.76
N THR A 559 -9.42 -14.35 26.05
CA THR A 559 -10.00 -15.59 26.60
C THR A 559 -8.99 -16.71 26.78
N HIS A 560 -7.82 -16.58 26.13
CA HIS A 560 -6.72 -17.55 26.18
C HIS A 560 -5.54 -17.06 27.02
N LEU A 561 -5.71 -15.96 27.77
CA LEU A 561 -4.68 -15.51 28.71
C LEU A 561 -4.53 -16.54 29.82
N THR A 562 -3.36 -17.16 29.89
CA THR A 562 -3.03 -18.22 30.84
C THR A 562 -2.54 -17.69 32.19
N PHE A 563 -2.35 -16.37 32.31
CA PHE A 563 -1.94 -15.72 33.55
C PHE A 563 -3.15 -15.15 34.31
N ASP A 564 -3.08 -15.19 35.63
CA ASP A 564 -4.11 -14.65 36.52
C ASP A 564 -4.06 -13.12 36.50
N TYR A 565 -4.73 -12.51 35.52
CA TYR A 565 -4.86 -11.07 35.43
C TYR A 565 -5.93 -10.55 36.39
N CYS A 566 -5.52 -9.74 37.37
CA CYS A 566 -6.47 -8.99 38.19
C CYS A 566 -7.03 -7.82 37.37
N LYS A 567 -8.34 -7.87 37.08
CA LYS A 567 -9.06 -6.79 36.40
C LYS A 567 -8.95 -5.49 37.19
N GLN A 568 -8.87 -4.37 36.49
CA GLN A 568 -8.92 -3.05 37.10
C GLN A 568 -10.25 -2.86 37.84
N ALA A 569 -10.20 -2.10 38.93
CA ALA A 569 -11.40 -1.74 39.67
C ALA A 569 -12.39 -0.97 38.78
N ASP A 570 -13.68 -1.11 39.09
CA ASP A 570 -14.72 -0.27 38.51
C ASP A 570 -14.52 1.20 38.91
N PHE A 571 -15.22 2.10 38.23
CA PHE A 571 -15.07 3.53 38.44
C PHE A 571 -15.19 3.99 39.90
N SER A 572 -14.24 4.82 40.33
CA SER A 572 -14.41 5.61 41.54
C SER A 572 -15.51 6.67 41.36
N PRO A 573 -16.44 6.82 42.32
CA PRO A 573 -17.45 7.89 42.30
C PRO A 573 -16.83 9.27 42.53
N ASP A 574 -15.65 9.34 43.15
CA ASP A 574 -14.98 10.59 43.52
C ASP A 574 -14.17 11.21 42.36
N ILE A 575 -13.95 10.45 41.29
CA ILE A 575 -13.19 10.89 40.12
C ILE A 575 -14.16 11.11 38.95
N ALA A 576 -14.34 12.37 38.56
CA ALA A 576 -15.15 12.74 37.39
C ALA A 576 -14.38 12.55 36.07
N ASP A 577 -15.09 12.35 34.96
CA ASP A 577 -14.50 12.40 33.62
C ASP A 577 -13.94 13.80 33.32
N VAL A 578 -13.15 13.94 32.25
CA VAL A 578 -12.51 15.22 31.88
C VAL A 578 -13.56 16.21 31.36
N ASP A 579 -13.57 17.43 31.90
CA ASP A 579 -14.42 18.51 31.40
C ASP A 579 -13.90 19.01 30.05
N GLN A 580 -14.70 18.80 29.00
CA GLN A 580 -14.37 19.18 27.63
C GLN A 580 -14.41 20.69 27.38
N ASP A 581 -14.91 21.45 28.35
CA ASP A 581 -15.04 22.92 28.29
C ASP A 581 -14.22 23.63 29.36
N ALA A 582 -13.35 22.91 30.07
CA ALA A 582 -12.47 23.45 31.09
C ALA A 582 -11.71 24.70 30.60
N MET A 583 -11.72 25.75 31.42
CA MET A 583 -10.98 26.97 31.14
C MET A 583 -9.50 26.77 31.46
N LEU A 584 -8.63 27.03 30.48
CA LEU A 584 -7.19 26.97 30.69
C LEU A 584 -6.70 28.12 31.59
N SER A 585 -5.82 27.79 32.53
CA SER A 585 -5.09 28.79 33.32
C SER A 585 -4.28 29.71 32.40
N THR A 586 -3.93 30.91 32.88
CA THR A 586 -3.04 31.82 32.12
C THR A 586 -1.71 31.15 31.80
N ALA A 587 -1.15 30.42 32.77
CA ALA A 587 0.09 29.67 32.57
C ALA A 587 -0.03 28.61 31.46
N ALA A 588 -1.13 27.85 31.44
CA ALA A 588 -1.37 26.85 30.41
C ALA A 588 -1.52 27.49 29.02
N ARG A 589 -2.19 28.64 28.92
CA ARG A 589 -2.32 29.39 27.66
C ARG A 589 -0.98 29.93 27.16
N ASP A 590 -0.15 30.46 28.07
CA ASP A 590 1.19 30.98 27.72
C ASP A 590 2.10 29.86 27.21
N ILE A 591 2.08 28.69 27.87
CA ILE A 591 2.79 27.50 27.38
C ILE A 591 2.26 27.08 26.01
N ALA A 592 0.93 26.98 25.84
CA ALA A 592 0.33 26.48 24.61
C ALA A 592 0.64 27.36 23.39
N LYS A 593 0.69 28.69 23.56
CA LYS A 593 1.09 29.65 22.51
C LYS A 593 2.48 29.39 21.96
N VAL A 594 3.40 28.91 22.80
CA VAL A 594 4.75 28.55 22.39
C VAL A 594 4.81 27.10 21.92
N ALA A 595 4.22 26.17 22.68
CA ALA A 595 4.32 24.74 22.45
C ALA A 595 3.59 24.27 21.18
N PHE A 596 2.41 24.79 20.86
CA PHE A 596 1.63 24.25 19.73
C PHE A 596 2.30 24.48 18.36
N PRO A 597 2.82 25.69 18.05
CA PRO A 597 3.60 25.90 16.81
C PRO A 597 4.91 25.10 16.79
N LEU A 598 5.44 24.75 17.97
CA LEU A 598 6.59 23.86 18.07
C LEU A 598 6.26 22.43 17.61
N GLY A 599 5.02 22.00 17.87
CA GLY A 599 4.43 20.72 17.47
C GLY A 599 4.44 20.41 15.98
N ASP A 600 4.30 21.42 15.13
CA ASP A 600 4.22 21.25 13.67
C ASP A 600 5.51 20.66 13.05
N ARG A 601 6.62 20.69 13.81
CA ARG A 601 7.90 20.07 13.41
C ARG A 601 7.85 18.55 13.36
N LEU A 602 6.81 17.93 13.90
CA LEU A 602 6.59 16.48 13.78
C LEU A 602 6.12 16.07 12.35
N GLN A 603 5.56 17.00 11.58
CA GLN A 603 4.91 16.67 10.31
C GLN A 603 5.91 16.23 9.23
N TYR A 604 5.68 15.04 8.66
CA TYR A 604 6.34 14.61 7.43
C TYR A 604 5.57 15.08 6.20
N ASP A 605 6.26 15.74 5.26
CA ASP A 605 5.75 15.99 3.91
C ASP A 605 6.05 14.78 3.02
N THR A 606 5.25 13.72 3.15
CA THR A 606 5.40 12.46 2.43
C THR A 606 4.04 11.75 2.31
N PRO A 607 3.76 11.06 1.19
CA PRO A 607 2.54 10.26 1.04
C PRO A 607 2.30 9.30 2.22
N GLY A 608 1.06 9.20 2.67
CA GLY A 608 0.63 8.29 3.74
C GLY A 608 0.82 8.82 5.16
N PHE A 609 1.26 10.07 5.33
CA PHE A 609 1.26 10.78 6.60
C PHE A 609 0.13 11.82 6.62
N LEU A 610 -0.89 11.55 7.43
CA LEU A 610 -1.98 12.49 7.67
C LEU A 610 -1.55 13.49 8.75
N VAL A 611 -1.89 14.77 8.57
CA VAL A 611 -1.70 15.79 9.61
C VAL A 611 -2.52 15.42 10.83
N ASN A 612 -1.92 15.41 12.02
CA ASN A 612 -2.62 15.08 13.25
C ASN A 612 -2.43 16.16 14.31
N LYS A 613 -3.48 16.97 14.52
CA LYS A 613 -3.43 18.13 15.42
C LYS A 613 -3.12 17.75 16.86
N LYS A 614 -3.72 16.66 17.36
CA LYS A 614 -3.48 16.16 18.71
C LYS A 614 -2.04 15.67 18.86
N GLN A 615 -1.48 15.06 17.82
CA GLN A 615 -0.08 14.64 17.80
C GLN A 615 0.89 15.82 17.86
N HIS A 616 0.61 16.89 17.11
CA HIS A 616 1.42 18.10 17.15
C HIS A 616 1.36 18.75 18.55
N ARG A 617 0.19 18.83 19.17
CA ARG A 617 0.02 19.40 20.52
C ARG A 617 0.87 18.68 21.56
N TRP A 618 0.81 17.35 21.67
CA TRP A 618 1.61 16.63 22.67
C TRP A 618 3.10 16.74 22.35
N PHE A 619 3.50 16.68 21.08
CA PHE A 619 4.90 16.79 20.68
C PHE A 619 5.48 18.13 21.15
N GLY A 620 4.78 19.23 20.86
CA GLY A 620 5.18 20.56 21.28
C GLY A 620 5.25 20.74 22.79
N LEU A 621 4.25 20.25 23.53
CA LEU A 621 4.22 20.31 25.00
C LEU A 621 5.37 19.49 25.61
N ALA A 622 5.56 18.26 25.13
CA ALA A 622 6.65 17.39 25.57
C ALA A 622 8.02 17.98 25.24
N MET A 623 8.14 18.74 24.15
CA MET A 623 9.40 19.36 23.75
C MET A 623 9.82 20.46 24.73
N VAL A 624 8.86 21.30 25.14
CA VAL A 624 9.08 22.35 26.15
C VAL A 624 9.37 21.71 27.50
N ASP A 625 8.63 20.67 27.90
CA ASP A 625 8.82 19.96 29.16
C ASP A 625 10.23 19.32 29.26
N MET A 626 10.63 18.62 28.20
CA MET A 626 11.95 18.00 28.10
C MET A 626 13.05 19.06 28.10
N ALA A 627 12.90 20.15 27.34
CA ALA A 627 13.90 21.21 27.29
C ALA A 627 14.06 21.94 28.64
N GLN A 628 12.97 22.24 29.34
CA GLN A 628 13.00 22.82 30.69
C GLN A 628 13.68 21.88 31.70
N THR A 629 13.42 20.58 31.59
CA THR A 629 14.04 19.55 32.44
C THR A 629 15.54 19.46 32.19
N VAL A 630 15.97 19.44 30.92
CA VAL A 630 17.39 19.43 30.53
C VAL A 630 18.12 20.68 31.03
N GLN A 631 17.53 21.88 30.88
CA GLN A 631 18.12 23.11 31.43
C GLN A 631 18.29 23.05 32.95
N ARG A 632 17.36 22.40 33.66
CA ARG A 632 17.45 22.18 35.10
C ARG A 632 18.60 21.24 35.44
N VAL A 633 18.74 20.11 34.72
CA VAL A 633 19.85 19.15 34.87
C VAL A 633 21.19 19.86 34.70
N TRP A 634 21.41 20.54 33.57
CA TRP A 634 22.67 21.23 33.30
C TRP A 634 22.97 22.34 34.30
N ARG A 635 21.95 23.08 34.76
CA ARG A 635 22.12 24.12 35.79
C ARG A 635 22.58 23.55 37.13
N VAL A 636 22.01 22.41 37.55
CA VAL A 636 22.40 21.74 38.80
C VAL A 636 23.83 21.22 38.69
N MET A 637 24.18 20.57 37.57
CA MET A 637 25.54 20.05 37.34
C MET A 637 26.61 21.15 37.33
N ARG A 638 26.33 22.34 36.76
CA ARG A 638 27.27 23.48 36.75
C ARG A 638 27.59 24.04 38.13
N LYS A 639 26.68 23.96 39.11
CA LYS A 639 26.84 24.60 40.42
C LYS A 639 27.77 23.85 41.39
N GLN A 640 28.24 22.64 41.05
CA GLN A 640 29.19 21.83 41.84
C GLN A 640 28.95 21.81 43.36
N ASP A 641 27.69 21.74 43.81
CA ASP A 641 27.37 21.76 45.23
C ASP A 641 27.49 20.34 45.82
N THR A 642 28.73 19.84 45.91
CA THR A 642 29.26 18.64 46.61
C THR A 642 28.44 17.31 46.67
N SER A 643 27.31 17.20 45.97
CA SER A 643 26.41 16.04 45.82
C SER A 643 25.42 16.14 44.63
N GLY A 644 25.34 17.29 43.94
CA GLY A 644 24.20 17.64 43.08
C GLY A 644 24.13 16.96 41.71
N SER A 645 23.59 15.74 41.67
CA SER A 645 22.88 15.21 40.51
C SER A 645 21.38 15.32 40.74
N ILE A 646 20.56 15.47 39.68
CA ILE A 646 19.11 15.34 39.86
C ILE A 646 18.82 13.87 40.20
N MET A 647 18.34 13.62 41.42
CA MET A 647 17.95 12.29 41.84
C MET A 647 16.51 12.01 41.42
N VAL A 648 16.31 10.97 40.62
CA VAL A 648 14.99 10.47 40.20
C VAL A 648 14.54 9.41 41.18
N THR A 649 13.31 9.54 41.69
CA THR A 649 12.71 8.57 42.61
C THR A 649 12.28 7.31 41.85
N GLY A 650 12.43 6.14 42.45
CA GLY A 650 12.20 4.86 41.77
C GLY A 650 10.76 4.54 41.30
N ARG A 651 9.76 5.39 41.58
CA ARG A 651 8.42 5.28 40.97
C ARG A 651 8.28 6.10 39.69
N ALA A 652 9.13 7.11 39.50
CA ALA A 652 8.96 8.12 38.44
C ALA A 652 9.56 7.70 37.09
N SER A 653 10.50 6.75 37.09
CA SER A 653 11.24 6.27 35.92
C SER A 653 10.83 4.87 35.54
N SER A 654 10.95 4.51 34.27
CA SER A 654 10.65 3.18 33.74
C SER A 654 11.67 2.11 34.13
N GLY A 655 12.87 2.46 34.59
CA GLY A 655 13.96 1.47 34.72
C GLY A 655 14.34 0.99 36.12
N CYS A 656 14.03 1.75 37.18
CA CYS A 656 14.68 1.53 38.47
C CYS A 656 13.71 1.70 39.63
N ARG A 657 13.52 0.65 40.45
CA ARG A 657 12.71 0.69 41.68
C ARG A 657 13.38 1.47 42.82
N THR A 658 14.64 1.88 42.64
CA THR A 658 15.42 2.65 43.61
C THR A 658 15.75 4.03 43.05
N SER A 659 16.06 4.97 43.95
CA SER A 659 16.50 6.30 43.52
C SER A 659 17.84 6.23 42.79
N HIS A 660 17.97 6.99 41.70
CA HIS A 660 19.17 7.02 40.86
C HIS A 660 19.38 8.42 40.27
N VAL A 661 20.53 8.64 39.62
CA VAL A 661 20.85 9.89 38.94
C VAL A 661 20.11 9.97 37.61
N PHE A 662 19.55 11.14 37.29
CA PHE A 662 18.88 11.41 36.02
C PHE A 662 19.77 11.05 34.83
N GLY A 663 19.31 10.10 34.02
CA GLY A 663 20.01 9.57 32.85
C GLY A 663 19.24 9.73 31.55
N TRP A 664 19.77 9.10 30.50
CA TRP A 664 19.14 9.10 29.17
C TRP A 664 17.72 8.52 29.21
N ARG A 665 17.46 7.49 30.05
CA ARG A 665 16.14 6.84 30.14
C ARG A 665 15.08 7.80 30.69
N ASP A 666 15.43 8.57 31.72
CA ASP A 666 14.54 9.56 32.32
C ASP A 666 14.21 10.70 31.35
N LEU A 667 15.16 11.08 30.48
CA LEU A 667 14.92 12.02 29.40
C LEU A 667 13.82 11.49 28.45
N PHE A 668 13.94 10.25 27.98
CA PHE A 668 12.96 9.66 27.06
C PHE A 668 11.62 9.32 27.73
N ASP A 669 11.59 9.07 29.04
CA ASP A 669 10.35 8.86 29.80
C ASP A 669 9.41 10.07 29.73
N ILE A 670 9.93 11.29 29.63
CA ILE A 670 9.10 12.49 29.41
C ILE A 670 8.29 12.32 28.12
N ALA A 671 8.96 11.98 27.02
CA ALA A 671 8.32 11.75 25.72
C ALA A 671 7.32 10.59 25.77
N VAL A 672 7.71 9.47 26.39
CA VAL A 672 6.89 8.26 26.50
C VAL A 672 5.60 8.54 27.27
N LYS A 673 5.66 9.24 28.41
CA LYS A 673 4.47 9.58 29.21
C LYS A 673 3.49 10.48 28.46
N TRP A 674 4.00 11.53 27.81
CA TRP A 674 3.17 12.40 26.95
C TRP A 674 2.52 11.61 25.81
N ARG A 675 3.29 10.71 25.18
CA ARG A 675 2.79 9.84 24.12
C ARG A 675 1.69 8.89 24.61
N GLN A 676 1.91 8.20 25.73
CA GLN A 676 0.94 7.29 26.37
C GLN A 676 -0.38 7.99 26.75
N ALA A 677 -0.29 9.23 27.25
CA ALA A 677 -1.48 10.03 27.59
C ALA A 677 -2.24 10.52 26.34
N SER A 678 -1.50 10.89 25.28
CA SER A 678 -2.10 11.47 24.08
C SER A 678 -2.81 10.46 23.17
N GLU A 679 -2.32 9.22 23.10
CA GLU A 679 -2.72 8.22 22.09
C GLU A 679 -2.92 6.84 22.72
N PRO A 680 -4.05 6.62 23.43
CA PRO A 680 -4.31 5.38 24.16
C PRO A 680 -4.48 4.15 23.25
N ASN A 681 -4.74 4.34 21.95
CA ASN A 681 -4.85 3.24 20.97
C ASN A 681 -3.49 2.75 20.44
N ASP A 682 -2.43 3.53 20.61
CA ASP A 682 -1.08 3.21 20.12
C ASP A 682 0.00 3.72 21.11
N PRO A 683 -0.04 3.24 22.37
CA PRO A 683 0.92 3.63 23.39
C PRO A 683 2.30 3.04 23.11
N VAL A 684 3.33 3.76 23.56
CA VAL A 684 4.73 3.28 23.54
C VAL A 684 5.01 2.59 24.88
N TRP A 685 5.60 1.39 24.83
CA TRP A 685 5.98 0.61 26.00
C TRP A 685 7.47 0.32 26.01
N TRP A 686 8.06 0.25 27.19
CA TRP A 686 9.44 -0.20 27.34
C TRP A 686 9.53 -1.72 27.24
N VAL A 687 10.32 -2.19 26.28
CA VAL A 687 10.36 -3.61 25.87
C VAL A 687 10.98 -4.49 26.94
N ASP A 688 11.93 -3.96 27.72
CA ASP A 688 12.57 -4.64 28.85
C ASP A 688 11.65 -4.81 30.07
N LEU A 689 10.48 -4.16 30.05
CA LEU A 689 9.42 -4.29 31.07
C LEU A 689 8.21 -5.09 30.56
N LEU A 690 8.35 -5.73 29.40
CA LEU A 690 7.44 -6.80 28.98
C LEU A 690 7.89 -8.11 29.64
N ASN A 691 7.11 -9.18 29.45
CA ASN A 691 7.44 -10.50 29.97
C ASN A 691 8.88 -10.91 29.58
N GLN A 692 9.62 -11.43 30.57
CA GLN A 692 11.03 -11.77 30.44
C GLN A 692 11.31 -12.86 29.38
N GLU A 693 10.42 -13.85 29.22
CA GLU A 693 10.55 -14.93 28.23
C GLU A 693 10.49 -14.34 26.81
N THR A 694 9.45 -13.56 26.52
CA THR A 694 9.28 -12.89 25.22
C THR A 694 10.36 -11.84 24.94
N PHE A 695 10.80 -11.08 25.96
CA PHE A 695 11.94 -10.18 25.80
C PHE A 695 13.19 -10.96 25.38
N THR A 696 13.41 -12.13 25.99
CA THR A 696 14.51 -13.04 25.64
C THR A 696 14.40 -13.55 24.19
N GLU A 697 13.19 -13.83 23.70
CA GLU A 697 12.95 -14.21 22.29
C GLU A 697 13.23 -13.08 21.28
N GLY A 698 13.26 -11.83 21.72
CA GLY A 698 13.51 -10.66 20.87
C GLY A 698 12.23 -10.09 20.27
N PHE A 699 11.37 -9.53 21.12
CA PHE A 699 10.21 -8.73 20.73
C PHE A 699 10.60 -7.70 19.67
N GLY A 700 9.80 -7.55 18.61
CA GLY A 700 10.09 -6.56 17.58
C GLY A 700 8.89 -6.32 16.68
N SER A 701 8.60 -5.04 16.43
CA SER A 701 7.54 -4.60 15.53
C SER A 701 7.94 -4.82 14.08
N GLN A 702 6.99 -5.28 13.27
CA GLN A 702 7.19 -5.47 11.84
C GLN A 702 6.56 -4.30 11.09
N THR A 703 7.39 -3.50 10.40
CA THR A 703 6.94 -2.33 9.64
C THR A 703 7.12 -2.62 8.14
N PRO A 704 6.04 -2.97 7.43
CA PRO A 704 6.11 -3.36 6.02
C PRO A 704 6.26 -2.17 5.09
N MET A 705 7.18 -2.30 4.13
CA MET A 705 7.25 -1.48 2.90
C MET A 705 6.38 -2.10 1.80
N ILE A 706 6.31 -3.43 1.77
CA ILE A 706 5.45 -4.21 0.87
C ILE A 706 4.67 -5.21 1.73
N LEU A 707 3.35 -5.26 1.58
CA LEU A 707 2.46 -6.21 2.25
C LEU A 707 1.68 -7.00 1.20
N GLY A 708 2.14 -8.21 0.91
CA GLY A 708 1.60 -9.02 -0.18
C GLY A 708 1.96 -8.40 -1.53
N GLN A 709 0.95 -7.84 -2.21
CA GLN A 709 1.14 -7.05 -3.44
C GLN A 709 0.97 -5.54 -3.21
N CYS A 710 0.56 -5.13 -2.00
CA CYS A 710 0.33 -3.74 -1.67
C CYS A 710 1.67 -3.05 -1.37
N HIS A 711 1.93 -1.94 -2.05
CA HIS A 711 2.97 -1.01 -1.70
C HIS A 711 2.45 -0.13 -0.56
N VAL A 712 3.02 -0.27 0.64
CA VAL A 712 2.58 0.54 1.78
C VAL A 712 2.96 1.98 1.52
N VAL A 713 1.98 2.83 1.20
CA VAL A 713 2.14 4.20 0.69
C VAL A 713 3.23 4.98 1.43
N ARG A 714 3.20 4.87 2.77
CA ARG A 714 4.10 5.55 3.69
C ARG A 714 5.57 5.12 3.58
N TYR A 715 5.83 3.83 3.45
CA TYR A 715 7.16 3.24 3.64
C TYR A 715 7.74 2.67 2.34
N TYR A 716 6.92 2.41 1.33
CA TYR A 716 7.38 1.95 0.02
C TYR A 716 8.42 2.86 -0.65
N PRO A 717 8.41 4.20 -0.49
CA PRO A 717 9.49 5.04 -1.02
C PRO A 717 10.89 4.57 -0.58
N TYR A 718 11.02 4.05 0.64
CA TYR A 718 12.27 3.52 1.18
C TYR A 718 12.66 2.14 0.64
N TRP A 719 11.77 1.43 -0.04
CA TRP A 719 12.12 0.18 -0.72
C TRP A 719 13.25 0.37 -1.73
N LYS A 720 13.33 1.54 -2.37
CA LYS A 720 14.40 1.90 -3.31
C LYS A 720 15.78 1.96 -2.64
N LYS A 721 15.86 2.27 -1.34
CA LYS A 721 17.08 2.24 -0.53
C LYS A 721 17.30 0.85 0.08
N ALA A 722 16.23 0.24 0.60
CA ALA A 722 16.29 -1.04 1.28
C ALA A 722 16.69 -2.21 0.37
N PHE A 723 16.18 -2.27 -0.86
CA PHE A 723 16.42 -3.41 -1.75
C PHE A 723 17.89 -3.54 -2.20
N PRO A 724 18.56 -2.46 -2.67
CA PRO A 724 20.00 -2.50 -2.94
C PRO A 724 20.82 -2.84 -1.69
N LEU A 725 20.53 -2.19 -0.56
CA LEU A 725 21.23 -2.46 0.69
C LEU A 725 21.08 -3.93 1.11
N MET A 726 19.89 -4.51 0.96
CA MET A 726 19.65 -5.91 1.26
C MET A 726 20.47 -6.83 0.35
N LYS A 727 20.58 -6.52 -0.94
CA LYS A 727 21.46 -7.27 -1.86
C LYS A 727 22.91 -7.24 -1.40
N ASP A 728 23.40 -6.08 -0.96
CA ASP A 728 24.78 -5.94 -0.50
C ASP A 728 25.01 -6.71 0.81
N LEU A 729 24.12 -6.56 1.79
CA LEU A 729 24.21 -7.29 3.06
C LEU A 729 24.07 -8.80 2.88
N MET A 730 23.32 -9.28 1.89
CA MET A 730 23.24 -10.72 1.57
C MET A 730 24.59 -11.29 1.12
N LYS A 731 25.44 -10.49 0.45
CA LYS A 731 26.78 -10.94 0.02
C LYS A 731 27.66 -11.25 1.22
N ASP A 732 27.52 -10.47 2.28
CA ASP A 732 28.34 -10.56 3.49
C ASP A 732 27.75 -11.52 4.54
N GLN A 733 26.43 -11.55 4.69
CA GLN A 733 25.77 -12.21 5.82
C GLN A 733 25.16 -13.58 5.47
N CYS A 734 24.91 -13.87 4.19
CA CYS A 734 24.23 -15.11 3.79
C CYS A 734 25.18 -16.19 3.23
N ASN A 735 26.49 -15.94 3.20
CA ASN A 735 27.51 -16.84 2.65
C ASN A 735 27.12 -17.45 1.28
N PRO A 736 26.77 -16.63 0.27
CA PRO A 736 26.30 -17.14 -1.02
C PRO A 736 27.41 -17.83 -1.81
N SER A 737 27.04 -18.83 -2.61
CA SER A 737 27.94 -19.41 -3.62
C SER A 737 28.23 -18.41 -4.75
N PRO A 738 29.27 -18.61 -5.58
CA PRO A 738 29.57 -17.73 -6.72
C PRO A 738 28.40 -17.55 -7.69
N ALA A 739 27.61 -18.61 -7.93
CA ALA A 739 26.40 -18.53 -8.75
C ALA A 739 25.29 -17.71 -8.08
N GLN A 740 25.12 -17.85 -6.76
CA GLN A 740 24.15 -17.05 -6.00
C GLN A 740 24.58 -15.57 -5.95
N LEU A 741 25.87 -15.25 -5.93
CA LEU A 741 26.36 -13.86 -6.00
C LEU A 741 25.95 -13.18 -7.31
N GLU A 742 26.07 -13.88 -8.44
CA GLU A 742 25.61 -13.38 -9.74
C GLU A 742 24.09 -13.15 -9.73
N GLN A 743 23.32 -14.13 -9.23
CA GLN A 743 21.86 -14.01 -9.09
C GLN A 743 21.44 -12.86 -8.17
N ILE A 744 22.13 -12.64 -7.05
CA ILE A 744 21.88 -11.51 -6.14
C ILE A 744 22.09 -10.20 -6.91
N ASN A 745 23.18 -10.07 -7.68
CA ASN A 745 23.45 -8.87 -8.46
C ASN A 745 22.38 -8.60 -9.52
N GLU A 746 21.84 -9.65 -10.15
CA GLU A 746 20.80 -9.54 -11.19
C GLU A 746 19.37 -9.36 -10.64
N ALA A 747 19.12 -9.72 -9.38
CA ALA A 747 17.80 -9.66 -8.76
C ALA A 747 17.17 -8.27 -8.83
N GLN A 748 15.87 -8.22 -9.20
CA GLN A 748 15.09 -6.99 -9.40
C GLN A 748 13.85 -6.92 -8.49
N THR A 749 13.42 -8.06 -7.95
CA THR A 749 12.18 -8.18 -7.19
C THR A 749 12.40 -8.91 -5.86
N PRO A 750 11.49 -8.75 -4.88
CA PRO A 750 11.49 -9.59 -3.67
C PRO A 750 11.47 -11.09 -3.98
N HIS A 751 10.78 -11.49 -5.06
CA HIS A 751 10.70 -12.88 -5.48
C HIS A 751 12.08 -13.45 -5.82
N ASP A 752 12.90 -12.68 -6.54
CA ASP A 752 14.23 -13.12 -6.98
C ASP A 752 15.13 -13.42 -5.77
N LEU A 753 15.18 -12.50 -4.80
CA LEU A 753 15.96 -12.68 -3.57
C LEU A 753 15.42 -13.84 -2.72
N TYR A 754 14.09 -13.99 -2.64
CA TYR A 754 13.48 -15.12 -1.97
C TYR A 754 13.82 -16.45 -2.65
N ALA A 755 13.80 -16.52 -3.98
CA ALA A 755 14.11 -17.74 -4.72
C ALA A 755 15.55 -18.23 -4.47
N ILE A 756 16.50 -17.30 -4.37
CA ILE A 756 17.92 -17.60 -4.05
C ILE A 756 18.05 -18.27 -2.66
N ARG A 757 17.25 -17.83 -1.68
CA ARG A 757 17.26 -18.37 -0.31
C ARG A 757 16.34 -19.58 -0.11
N SER A 758 15.22 -19.64 -0.84
CA SER A 758 14.18 -20.66 -0.74
C SER A 758 13.44 -20.75 0.61
N HIS A 759 13.60 -19.78 1.52
CA HIS A 759 12.87 -19.66 2.79
C HIS A 759 12.79 -18.18 3.22
N ASP A 760 11.90 -17.88 4.16
CA ASP A 760 11.84 -16.58 4.85
C ASP A 760 13.21 -16.25 5.44
N PHE A 761 13.72 -15.05 5.19
CA PHE A 761 15.05 -14.66 5.65
C PHE A 761 15.13 -13.17 6.00
N TYR A 762 16.21 -12.80 6.65
CA TYR A 762 16.55 -11.41 6.90
C TYR A 762 18.05 -11.16 6.77
N VAL A 763 18.41 -9.88 6.62
CA VAL A 763 19.75 -9.34 6.82
C VAL A 763 19.67 -8.19 7.81
N ALA A 764 20.72 -7.93 8.58
CA ALA A 764 20.73 -6.86 9.57
C ALA A 764 21.58 -5.67 9.10
N THR A 765 21.08 -4.45 9.26
CA THR A 765 21.90 -3.25 9.05
C THR A 765 22.99 -3.18 10.11
N PRO A 766 24.23 -2.79 9.75
CA PRO A 766 25.29 -2.59 10.73
C PRO A 766 25.05 -1.28 11.50
N CYS A 767 25.35 -1.27 12.81
CA CYS A 767 25.31 -0.06 13.63
C CYS A 767 26.63 0.06 14.41
N HIS A 768 27.44 1.06 14.09
CA HIS A 768 28.77 1.20 14.68
C HIS A 768 28.71 1.84 16.07
N SER A 769 29.43 1.23 17.01
CA SER A 769 29.53 1.67 18.41
C SER A 769 30.50 2.84 18.56
N GLN A 770 30.10 3.87 19.32
CA GLN A 770 31.00 4.92 19.79
C GLN A 770 31.55 4.61 21.18
N ALA A 771 30.76 3.96 22.05
CA ALA A 771 31.19 3.57 23.40
C ALA A 771 32.26 2.46 23.40
N ALA A 772 32.28 1.60 22.37
CA ALA A 772 33.25 0.52 22.20
C ALA A 772 33.82 0.52 20.76
N PRO A 773 34.88 1.32 20.49
CA PRO A 773 35.46 1.46 19.16
C PRO A 773 35.79 0.12 18.49
N GLY A 774 35.37 -0.03 17.23
CA GLY A 774 35.55 -1.25 16.44
C GLY A 774 34.44 -2.30 16.61
N ARG A 775 33.52 -2.13 17.57
CA ARG A 775 32.32 -2.97 17.68
C ARG A 775 31.27 -2.55 16.65
N ILE A 776 30.76 -3.54 15.91
CA ILE A 776 29.58 -3.39 15.04
C ILE A 776 28.43 -4.14 15.70
N MET A 777 27.38 -3.42 16.05
CA MET A 777 26.16 -3.97 16.66
C MET A 777 25.15 -4.33 15.58
N GLU A 778 24.25 -5.25 15.90
CA GLU A 778 23.10 -5.56 15.05
C GLU A 778 22.11 -4.37 15.09
N GLY A 779 21.95 -3.69 13.96
CA GLY A 779 20.96 -2.63 13.76
C GLY A 779 19.55 -3.19 13.57
N THR A 780 18.91 -2.84 12.45
CA THR A 780 17.55 -3.26 12.12
C THR A 780 17.56 -4.36 11.07
N ARG A 781 16.65 -5.34 11.17
CA ARG A 781 16.55 -6.44 10.20
C ARG A 781 15.70 -6.03 9.02
N LEU A 782 16.22 -6.19 7.80
CA LEU A 782 15.45 -6.16 6.55
C LEU A 782 15.00 -7.58 6.24
N THR A 783 13.69 -7.77 6.11
CA THR A 783 13.08 -9.10 6.07
C THR A 783 12.31 -9.31 4.77
N ILE A 784 12.37 -10.52 4.22
CA ILE A 784 11.45 -11.00 3.18
C ILE A 784 10.75 -12.25 3.71
N GLN A 785 9.42 -12.22 3.71
CA GLN A 785 8.58 -13.35 4.10
C GLN A 785 7.52 -13.66 3.04
N LYS A 786 7.31 -14.94 2.73
CA LYS A 786 6.25 -15.37 1.82
C LYS A 786 4.96 -15.67 2.59
N LYS A 787 4.13 -14.64 2.79
CA LYS A 787 2.87 -14.75 3.56
C LYS A 787 1.67 -15.20 2.72
N THR A 788 1.64 -14.88 1.43
CA THR A 788 0.49 -15.18 0.56
C THR A 788 0.95 -15.91 -0.70
N ARG A 789 -0.02 -16.49 -1.42
CA ARG A 789 0.25 -17.13 -2.71
C ARG A 789 0.80 -16.15 -3.76
N TYR A 790 0.36 -14.89 -3.70
CA TYR A 790 0.56 -13.90 -4.77
C TYR A 790 1.47 -12.72 -4.40
N GLY A 791 2.10 -12.73 -3.21
CA GLY A 791 2.91 -11.61 -2.77
C GLY A 791 3.79 -11.88 -1.56
N TYR A 792 4.65 -10.90 -1.26
CA TYR A 792 5.69 -10.96 -0.23
C TYR A 792 5.43 -9.90 0.82
N THR A 793 5.82 -10.18 2.07
CA THR A 793 5.96 -9.14 3.09
C THR A 793 7.42 -8.75 3.15
N CYS A 794 7.71 -7.51 2.78
CA CYS A 794 9.04 -6.92 2.88
C CYS A 794 8.98 -5.83 3.93
N SER A 795 9.73 -5.99 5.01
CA SER A 795 9.60 -5.16 6.21
C SER A 795 10.92 -4.91 6.90
N ILE A 796 10.98 -3.84 7.67
CA ILE A 796 11.97 -3.68 8.72
C ILE A 796 11.46 -4.34 10.02
N ARG A 797 12.37 -4.90 10.81
CA ARG A 797 12.09 -5.44 12.15
C ARG A 797 13.30 -5.21 13.06
N THR A 798 13.11 -4.43 14.12
CA THR A 798 14.16 -4.23 15.12
C THR A 798 13.99 -5.24 16.25
N PRO A 799 14.94 -6.17 16.45
CA PRO A 799 14.85 -7.13 17.55
C PRO A 799 15.15 -6.43 18.89
N GLY A 800 14.34 -6.70 19.91
CA GLY A 800 14.56 -6.24 21.28
C GLY A 800 15.11 -7.36 22.16
N THR A 801 16.25 -7.96 21.81
CA THR A 801 16.87 -9.01 22.63
C THR A 801 17.65 -8.41 23.82
N PRO A 802 17.83 -9.13 24.95
CA PRO A 802 18.53 -8.60 26.12
C PRO A 802 19.98 -8.21 25.83
N ALA A 803 20.69 -9.00 25.00
CA ALA A 803 22.07 -8.73 24.64
C ALA A 803 22.20 -7.43 23.82
N ARG A 804 21.30 -7.22 22.87
CA ARG A 804 21.25 -6.01 22.05
C ARG A 804 20.84 -4.80 22.88
N TRP A 805 19.83 -4.97 23.73
CA TRP A 805 19.39 -3.94 24.66
C TRP A 805 20.55 -3.38 25.47
N LYS A 806 21.34 -4.26 26.09
CA LYS A 806 22.51 -3.87 26.89
C LYS A 806 23.56 -3.11 26.07
N GLN A 807 23.73 -3.42 24.79
CA GLN A 807 24.66 -2.71 23.91
C GLN A 807 24.17 -1.28 23.63
N PHE A 808 22.89 -1.12 23.27
CA PHE A 808 22.33 0.21 23.00
C PHE A 808 22.14 1.05 24.26
N ASP A 809 21.82 0.45 25.41
CA ASP A 809 21.81 1.13 26.71
C ASP A 809 23.18 1.77 27.01
N GLN A 810 24.28 1.06 26.71
CA GLN A 810 25.64 1.60 26.82
C GLN A 810 25.89 2.77 25.87
N GLU A 811 25.44 2.69 24.61
CA GLU A 811 25.60 3.80 23.66
C GLU A 811 24.78 5.03 24.06
N MET A 812 23.52 4.83 24.49
CA MET A 812 22.64 5.90 24.94
C MET A 812 23.21 6.59 26.18
N ALA A 813 23.71 5.82 27.15
CA ALA A 813 24.40 6.34 28.32
C ALA A 813 25.65 7.13 27.94
N HIS A 814 26.50 6.57 27.07
CA HIS A 814 27.71 7.24 26.61
C HIS A 814 27.41 8.57 25.89
N ALA A 815 26.45 8.59 24.96
CA ALA A 815 26.05 9.80 24.25
C ALA A 815 25.48 10.87 25.20
N TRP A 816 24.66 10.47 26.18
CA TRP A 816 24.09 11.37 27.19
C TRP A 816 25.16 11.96 28.12
N GLU A 817 26.09 11.15 28.62
CA GLU A 817 27.18 11.60 29.48
C GLU A 817 28.06 12.62 28.74
N ARG A 818 28.45 12.32 27.51
CA ARG A 818 29.24 13.22 26.65
C ARG A 818 28.52 14.54 26.39
N LEU A 819 27.22 14.50 26.15
CA LEU A 819 26.39 15.69 25.96
C LEU A 819 26.36 16.55 27.23
N CYS A 820 26.17 15.92 28.40
CA CYS A 820 26.17 16.63 29.68
C CYS A 820 27.54 17.24 30.00
N GLU A 821 28.63 16.50 29.76
CA GLU A 821 30.01 16.99 29.92
C GLU A 821 30.27 18.25 29.10
N GLU A 822 29.84 18.26 27.83
CA GLU A 822 29.97 19.43 26.95
C GLU A 822 29.10 20.59 27.42
N ALA A 823 27.85 20.32 27.80
CA ALA A 823 26.87 21.33 28.24
C ALA A 823 27.29 22.12 29.48
N VAL A 824 28.09 21.52 30.36
CA VAL A 824 28.56 22.13 31.61
C VAL A 824 29.94 22.77 31.49
N ARG A 825 30.58 22.72 30.32
CA ARG A 825 31.84 23.44 30.07
C ARG A 825 31.64 24.95 30.26
N PRO A 826 32.72 25.69 30.61
CA PRO A 826 32.66 27.15 30.69
C PRO A 826 32.17 27.81 29.39
N GLN A 827 32.50 27.21 28.25
CA GLN A 827 32.07 27.61 26.91
C GLN A 827 31.70 26.35 26.12
N PRO A 828 30.44 25.89 26.18
CA PRO A 828 29.98 24.74 25.40
C PRO A 828 30.06 25.03 23.91
N ASP A 829 30.61 24.10 23.13
CA ASP A 829 30.62 24.22 21.67
C ASP A 829 29.26 23.82 21.08
N THR A 830 28.61 24.77 20.40
CA THR A 830 27.27 24.58 19.83
C THR A 830 27.23 23.45 18.80
N ARG A 831 28.28 23.33 17.97
CA ARG A 831 28.33 22.28 16.94
C ARG A 831 28.44 20.90 17.57
N THR A 832 29.36 20.72 18.53
CA THR A 832 29.54 19.48 19.27
C THR A 832 28.27 19.08 20.00
N MET A 833 27.58 20.03 20.63
CA MET A 833 26.30 19.75 21.30
C MET A 833 25.21 19.26 20.34
N TYR A 834 25.10 19.87 19.15
CA TYR A 834 24.20 19.40 18.09
C TYR A 834 24.55 17.97 17.66
N GLU A 835 25.83 17.70 17.38
CA GLU A 835 26.29 16.38 16.95
C GLU A 835 26.01 15.28 18.00
N LEU A 836 26.20 15.60 19.29
CA LEU A 836 25.87 14.69 20.39
C LEU A 836 24.36 14.48 20.54
N SER A 837 23.56 15.52 20.33
CA SER A 837 22.09 15.42 20.33
C SER A 837 21.58 14.55 19.17
N ALA A 838 22.14 14.73 17.97
CA ALA A 838 21.85 13.91 16.79
C ALA A 838 22.33 12.46 16.96
N THR A 839 23.47 12.25 17.62
CA THR A 839 23.98 10.91 17.96
C THR A 839 23.04 10.18 18.90
N LEU A 840 22.50 10.86 19.91
CA LEU A 840 21.51 10.28 20.82
C LEU A 840 20.24 9.85 20.06
N ALA A 841 19.74 10.68 19.14
CA ALA A 841 18.61 10.33 18.29
C ALA A 841 18.92 9.15 17.35
N TYR A 842 20.12 9.11 16.74
CA TYR A 842 20.56 8.01 15.89
C TYR A 842 20.53 6.66 16.61
N TYR A 843 21.10 6.61 17.82
CA TYR A 843 21.10 5.39 18.60
C TYR A 843 19.69 5.03 19.06
N TRP A 844 18.84 6.00 19.41
CA TRP A 844 17.43 5.73 19.74
C TRP A 844 16.66 5.06 18.59
N TYR A 845 16.78 5.58 17.37
CA TYR A 845 16.09 5.01 16.20
C TYR A 845 16.55 3.59 15.87
N ASN A 846 17.81 3.27 16.11
CA ASN A 846 18.31 1.92 15.99
C ASN A 846 17.92 1.08 17.22
N PHE A 847 17.85 1.64 18.42
CA PHE A 847 17.63 0.91 19.66
C PHE A 847 16.24 0.29 19.76
N MET A 848 15.19 1.10 19.57
CA MET A 848 13.81 0.69 19.87
C MET A 848 13.10 -0.01 18.70
N PRO A 849 12.16 -0.95 18.95
CA PRO A 849 11.20 -1.37 17.95
C PRO A 849 10.51 -0.16 17.32
N LEU A 850 10.69 0.01 16.01
CA LEU A 850 10.17 1.18 15.33
C LEU A 850 8.64 1.13 15.29
N SER A 851 8.04 2.14 15.90
CA SER A 851 6.63 2.48 15.85
C SER A 851 6.52 3.97 15.54
N ARG A 852 5.33 4.46 15.18
CA ARG A 852 5.13 5.90 15.00
C ARG A 852 5.46 6.69 16.26
N GLY A 853 5.10 6.15 17.43
CA GLY A 853 5.36 6.78 18.70
C GLY A 853 6.86 6.84 19.03
N SER A 854 7.57 5.73 18.90
CA SER A 854 9.03 5.69 19.17
C SER A 854 9.82 6.55 18.17
N ALA A 855 9.42 6.61 16.90
CA ALA A 855 9.99 7.54 15.94
C ALA A 855 9.80 9.01 16.37
N ALA A 856 8.58 9.38 16.77
CA ALA A 856 8.30 10.73 17.27
C ALA A 856 9.13 11.07 18.51
N CYS A 857 9.36 10.13 19.43
CA CYS A 857 10.21 10.36 20.61
C CYS A 857 11.67 10.68 20.25
N GLY A 858 12.24 10.06 19.20
CA GLY A 858 13.60 10.34 18.75
C GLY A 858 13.75 11.73 18.12
N LEU A 859 12.76 12.12 17.33
CA LEU A 859 12.74 13.47 16.72
C LEU A 859 12.54 14.53 17.81
N LEU A 860 11.64 14.26 18.75
CA LEU A 860 11.38 15.10 19.90
C LEU A 860 12.65 15.36 20.71
N SER A 861 13.44 14.32 21.00
CA SER A 861 14.67 14.50 21.79
C SER A 861 15.68 15.40 21.09
N LEU A 862 15.84 15.27 19.77
CA LEU A 862 16.71 16.15 18.99
C LEU A 862 16.26 17.62 19.11
N HIS A 863 14.99 17.91 18.84
CA HIS A 863 14.49 19.28 18.92
C HIS A 863 14.50 19.84 20.35
N ALA A 864 14.15 19.04 21.36
CA ALA A 864 14.13 19.47 22.76
C ALA A 864 15.53 19.80 23.29
N LEU A 865 16.53 18.99 22.94
CA LEU A 865 17.93 19.25 23.32
C LEU A 865 18.46 20.52 22.66
N LEU A 866 18.12 20.75 21.38
CA LEU A 866 18.44 22.01 20.70
C LEU A 866 17.75 23.20 21.38
N LEU A 867 16.46 23.08 21.70
CA LEU A 867 15.70 24.13 22.37
C LEU A 867 16.26 24.46 23.77
N ALA A 868 16.75 23.47 24.51
CA ALA A 868 17.41 23.67 25.80
C ALA A 868 18.67 24.54 25.70
N MET A 869 19.27 24.61 24.51
CA MET A 869 20.43 25.44 24.17
C MET A 869 20.08 26.76 23.49
N ASP A 870 18.79 27.15 23.49
CA ASP A 870 18.31 28.31 22.75
C ASP A 870 18.56 28.19 21.23
N LEU A 871 18.58 26.97 20.69
CA LEU A 871 18.68 26.67 19.26
C LEU A 871 17.38 26.09 18.71
N GLN A 872 17.09 26.37 17.44
CA GLN A 872 15.89 25.87 16.78
C GLN A 872 16.18 25.50 15.32
N ILE A 873 15.55 24.42 14.88
CA ILE A 873 15.44 24.09 13.45
C ILE A 873 14.24 24.87 12.90
N GLU A 874 14.50 25.84 12.03
CA GLU A 874 13.51 26.72 11.42
C GLU A 874 12.68 26.05 10.32
N GLN A 875 13.35 25.35 9.41
CA GLN A 875 12.70 24.75 8.25
C GLN A 875 12.01 23.42 8.62
N PRO A 876 10.86 23.11 8.02
CA PRO A 876 10.21 21.81 8.19
C PRO A 876 11.08 20.68 7.65
N ILE A 877 10.72 19.44 8.00
CA ILE A 877 11.37 18.24 7.46
C ILE A 877 11.25 18.27 5.92
N PRO A 878 12.36 18.12 5.17
CA PRO A 878 12.32 18.11 3.72
C PRO A 878 11.37 17.03 3.16
N ALA A 879 10.71 17.36 2.04
CA ALA A 879 9.80 16.44 1.39
C ALA A 879 10.49 15.12 1.02
N GLY A 880 9.85 14.00 1.35
CA GLY A 880 10.38 12.65 1.12
C GLY A 880 11.39 12.15 2.15
N LEU A 881 11.79 12.95 3.14
CA LEU A 881 12.72 12.56 4.19
C LEU A 881 11.99 12.01 5.42
N GLN A 882 12.32 10.78 5.84
CA GLN A 882 11.93 10.19 7.12
C GLN A 882 13.17 9.93 7.97
N VAL A 883 13.39 10.79 8.96
CA VAL A 883 14.62 10.87 9.78
C VAL A 883 15.00 9.54 10.44
N ASP A 884 14.01 8.83 10.98
CA ASP A 884 14.15 7.51 11.59
C ASP A 884 14.65 6.46 10.60
N TRP A 885 14.08 6.43 9.39
CA TRP A 885 14.50 5.50 8.33
C TRP A 885 15.92 5.80 7.82
N GLU A 886 16.31 7.06 7.72
CA GLU A 886 17.70 7.40 7.36
C GLU A 886 18.68 6.90 8.42
N ALA A 887 18.37 7.09 9.71
CA ALA A 887 19.22 6.58 10.80
C ALA A 887 19.35 5.05 10.77
N ILE A 888 18.30 4.33 10.38
CA ILE A 888 18.30 2.86 10.29
C ILE A 888 19.18 2.34 9.15
N PHE A 889 19.24 3.07 8.02
CA PHE A 889 19.99 2.64 6.84
C PHE A 889 21.45 3.09 6.82
N LEU A 890 21.84 4.01 7.70
CA LEU A 890 23.20 4.53 7.79
C LEU A 890 24.00 3.82 8.90
N PRO A 891 25.25 3.40 8.62
CA PRO A 891 26.00 2.53 9.52
C PRO A 891 26.61 3.26 10.73
N THR A 892 26.75 4.59 10.67
CA THR A 892 27.40 5.38 11.72
C THR A 892 26.61 6.66 12.06
N PRO A 893 26.72 7.17 13.31
CA PRO A 893 26.17 8.47 13.68
C PRO A 893 26.73 9.60 12.80
N ARG A 894 27.99 9.50 12.37
CA ARG A 894 28.63 10.51 11.52
C ARG A 894 27.95 10.63 10.15
N ASP A 895 27.62 9.50 9.52
CA ASP A 895 26.94 9.50 8.23
C ASP A 895 25.51 10.06 8.37
N PHE A 896 24.83 9.70 9.47
CA PHE A 896 23.52 10.26 9.80
C PHE A 896 23.56 11.78 10.03
N ILE A 897 24.55 12.28 10.77
CA ILE A 897 24.75 13.72 10.97
C ILE A 897 25.06 14.41 9.64
N GLY A 898 25.90 13.81 8.79
CA GLY A 898 26.19 14.35 7.47
C GLY A 898 24.94 14.51 6.60
N MET A 899 24.02 13.54 6.65
CA MET A 899 22.71 13.63 6.02
C MET A 899 21.83 14.71 6.68
N LEU A 900 21.78 14.75 8.01
CA LEU A 900 21.01 15.77 8.74
C LEU A 900 21.51 17.18 8.43
N ASP A 901 22.82 17.39 8.24
CA ASP A 901 23.41 18.70 7.97
C ASP A 901 22.87 19.34 6.68
N GLU A 902 22.44 18.55 5.69
CA GLU A 902 21.80 19.07 4.48
C GLU A 902 20.50 19.83 4.81
N TRP A 903 19.79 19.40 5.86
CA TRP A 903 18.59 20.04 6.37
C TRP A 903 18.87 20.95 7.55
N VAL A 904 19.35 20.38 8.66
CA VAL A 904 19.55 21.05 9.94
C VAL A 904 20.66 22.08 9.85
N GLY A 905 21.76 21.81 9.15
CA GLY A 905 22.92 22.71 9.13
C GLY A 905 22.59 24.13 8.65
N SER A 906 21.78 24.25 7.60
CA SER A 906 21.31 25.54 7.08
C SER A 906 20.09 26.10 7.83
N SER A 907 19.36 25.24 8.53
CA SER A 907 18.09 25.58 9.21
C SER A 907 18.26 25.88 10.70
N LEU A 908 19.43 25.59 11.28
CA LEU A 908 19.71 25.76 12.70
C LEU A 908 20.00 27.23 13.01
N GLN A 909 19.18 27.82 13.87
CA GLN A 909 19.33 29.22 14.29
C GLN A 909 19.41 29.36 15.81
N HIS A 910 20.17 30.36 16.25
CA HIS A 910 20.17 30.80 17.64
C HIS A 910 18.98 31.75 17.87
N LEU A 911 18.20 31.47 18.90
CA LEU A 911 17.06 32.30 19.28
C LEU A 911 17.57 33.57 19.97
N GLU A 912 17.14 34.75 19.51
CA GLU A 912 17.53 36.05 20.11
C GLU A 912 17.06 36.17 21.58
N SER A 913 15.92 35.56 21.89
CA SER A 913 15.40 35.42 23.25
C SER A 913 14.93 33.99 23.48
N SER A 914 15.35 33.41 24.61
CA SER A 914 14.96 32.05 24.98
C SER A 914 13.46 31.99 25.26
N PRO A 915 12.68 31.22 24.48
CA PRO A 915 11.25 31.08 24.71
C PRO A 915 10.97 30.39 26.05
N LEU A 916 11.95 29.68 26.61
CA LEU A 916 11.80 28.93 27.87
C LEU A 916 11.92 29.80 29.12
N ARG A 917 12.63 30.94 29.06
CA ARG A 917 12.96 31.75 30.26
C ARG A 917 11.74 32.43 30.88
N SER A 918 10.77 32.81 30.06
CA SER A 918 9.54 33.49 30.49
C SER A 918 8.37 32.54 30.73
N LEU A 919 8.51 31.26 30.33
CA LEU A 919 7.43 30.29 30.43
C LEU A 919 7.32 29.69 31.83
N PRO A 920 6.09 29.48 32.34
CA PRO A 920 5.84 28.61 33.48
C PRO A 920 6.40 27.21 33.25
N ASN A 921 6.67 26.48 34.32
CA ASN A 921 7.14 25.10 34.21
C ASN A 921 6.00 24.18 33.74
N VAL A 922 6.25 23.36 32.72
CA VAL A 922 5.24 22.47 32.13
C VAL A 922 4.78 21.42 33.16
N SER A 923 5.71 20.75 33.84
CA SER A 923 5.38 19.73 34.85
C SER A 923 4.61 20.26 36.08
N GLU A 924 4.76 21.55 36.40
CA GLU A 924 3.99 22.22 37.45
C GLU A 924 2.63 22.72 36.96
N THR A 925 2.53 23.12 35.68
CA THR A 925 1.30 23.63 35.08
C THR A 925 0.32 22.50 34.71
N PHE A 926 0.85 21.34 34.32
CA PHE A 926 0.08 20.14 34.01
C PHE A 926 0.45 19.00 34.96
N PRO A 927 0.12 19.12 36.26
CA PRO A 927 0.61 18.20 37.27
C PRO A 927 -0.13 16.86 37.29
N THR A 928 -1.21 16.67 36.52
CA THR A 928 -2.03 15.44 36.51
C THR A 928 -2.39 15.00 35.09
N LEU A 929 -2.77 13.73 34.92
CA LEU A 929 -3.27 13.23 33.65
C LEU A 929 -4.51 14.01 33.16
N ARG A 930 -5.39 14.46 34.07
CA ARG A 930 -6.52 15.34 33.75
C ARG A 930 -6.07 16.59 33.01
N SER A 931 -5.15 17.34 33.62
CA SER A 931 -4.67 18.61 33.06
C SER A 931 -3.99 18.43 31.70
N ILE A 932 -3.33 17.28 31.48
CA ILE A 932 -2.77 16.89 30.18
C ILE A 932 -3.88 16.67 29.15
N LEU A 933 -4.91 15.89 29.49
CA LEU A 933 -6.02 15.62 28.57
C LEU A 933 -6.80 16.90 28.24
N GLU A 934 -7.02 17.79 29.21
CA GLU A 934 -7.66 19.09 29.02
C GLU A 934 -6.90 19.95 27.99
N ILE A 935 -5.57 20.09 28.12
CA ILE A 935 -4.80 20.89 27.17
C ILE A 935 -4.70 20.25 25.78
N LEU A 936 -4.60 18.91 25.71
CA LEU A 936 -4.54 18.19 24.43
C LEU A 936 -5.86 18.29 23.66
N ASN A 937 -7.00 18.32 24.36
CA ASN A 937 -8.33 18.44 23.78
C ASN A 937 -8.81 19.89 23.63
N HIS A 938 -7.97 20.88 23.95
CA HIS A 938 -8.35 22.28 23.83
C HIS A 938 -8.44 22.73 22.36
N GLU A 939 -9.66 22.98 21.89
CA GLU A 939 -9.95 23.35 20.50
C GLU A 939 -10.23 24.86 20.31
N LYS A 940 -10.33 25.65 21.40
CA LYS A 940 -10.59 27.09 21.33
C LYS A 940 -9.33 27.83 20.83
N SER A 941 -9.52 28.94 20.12
CA SER A 941 -8.41 29.78 19.65
C SER A 941 -7.61 30.34 20.83
N LEU A 942 -6.29 30.18 20.81
CA LEU A 942 -5.36 30.59 21.88
C LEU A 942 -4.86 32.04 21.76
#